data_AF-A0A6A7A126-F1
#
_entry.id   AF-A0A6A7A126-F1
#
_cell.length_a   1.000
_cell.length_b   1.000
_cell.length_c   1.000
_cell.angle_alpha   90.00
_cell.angle_beta   90.00
_cell.angle_gamma   90.00
#
_symmetry.space_group_name_H-M   'P 1'
#
loop_
_entity.id
_entity.type
_entity.pdbx_description
1 polymer ?
#
loop_
_entity_poly.entity_id
_entity_poly.type
_entity_poly.pdbx_seq_one_letter_code
_entity_poly.pdbx_strand_id
1 'polypeptide(L)'
;MTTTISVNGPDGVTLARSSGIRLVHNDSQALVLRGQQPATRHGQPASNAPPAIPGGPAGTLAVQISESQLSQGAIHVQVVESHQSHRLPTHSEVPIGRDLRLTAIGGVGEMGHNGGNGEHGLDGVDGMPASQGSDATNGTNGGDGGVAGRGSNGADGGSGGDIHIIVDESSTHLLMSVSWDLKGGIGGRAGHHGNPGEGGTGGKGGMGWQWEEIVGYKYFCTDNCIKADAYVPTSALARVGSQLNAGRSHASASTMAMMAPLRARAVSGNNLERFIAQAAVAYNAVRTPRTDPGACKCGGGSGNCAGCDMKPIRHNFKRAPGLNGKDGELGASMTTPLTKGLRGANGTTTIAVQHIDGTIQRYTSAWALELVSFEVEDDNADGTFEPGEYVHIRRVTVRNVGGMPSPTVPIPVSLADHSDQFEEVSAEDGGVAYLPTSIPATGEASMEGSFKVRIKPNTIFSSTGTRFSERGWFQIRADMPWLEKRMPSFELRKEIDISYPCGFGDFDHLCTVAQSATSKITYKVQNFGNQPIGETNVSTERSPRAMEVSISMPHVFGHLVASTTGVDASRIDEAVGLIRPRDTITMQQQFRVLQNAENHKHFLVTFDLYLEAPEQQHIDMRDMVLVERRVVRLQVSSMYMRTPNAKVLLITNPKTTERESQAIQDFIQASLRMEVDLCNIHQNGGLLYLPEATAMSELEETDSILHTYRNKSIIFLNNAFNFVDCGERTSAQLCHSTWLKALATNNSSAFFIGTPKDSGFESKLRQSVLSIPYKCENGLKHVEQSRIFASPELFVEAVIQERKLGVLSTGLSAIMVKEKKWYHGRHPRAEREATMLTTYLNNHLPNERFVVTHDDMGHLLVSTGLPHRHSFRSIDSEIALQPVTHTNPTLGRLDRYSKFMIIATIPFHKRVDMMWRGVTASTSVSQAIQLSILLDLQGQIDNLQNSRSKKLLRIARDDVEDANTIVTIHIPFVADLLNHGNAKVSALPPLAVIHIFQWLLASARRIQRHRNLENIIILLLRSRPSTIQLLASPDFTAGISTNDPDKLLDQTSELTQTPLFILQKGQTSSRDVVPQTELLSPPQWDAIVAEIEEDRKRIADDMAMAKRELGKMVMEPVTSPTNSALELA
;
A
#
# COMPACT_ATOMS: atom_id res chain seq x y z
N MET A 1 42.45 24.66 -2.94
CA MET A 1 43.15 25.11 -4.17
C MET A 1 44.61 24.66 -4.08
N THR A 2 45.39 24.67 -5.17
CA THR A 2 46.72 24.02 -5.18
C THR A 2 47.78 24.90 -5.82
N THR A 3 48.89 25.14 -5.11
CA THR A 3 50.11 25.77 -5.64
C THR A 3 50.98 24.69 -6.29
N THR A 4 51.34 24.84 -7.56
CA THR A 4 52.07 23.80 -8.31
C THR A 4 53.48 24.25 -8.68
N ILE A 5 54.48 23.44 -8.36
CA ILE A 5 55.87 23.56 -8.84
C ILE A 5 56.11 22.42 -9.83
N SER A 6 56.80 22.70 -10.94
CA SER A 6 56.90 21.76 -12.06
C SER A 6 58.26 21.71 -12.72
N VAL A 7 58.72 20.49 -12.98
CA VAL A 7 59.87 20.12 -13.80
C VAL A 7 59.44 19.11 -14.88
N ASN A 8 58.25 19.30 -15.46
CA ASN A 8 57.69 18.42 -16.50
C ASN A 8 58.50 18.47 -17.81
N GLY A 9 58.65 17.32 -18.48
CA GLY A 9 59.38 17.19 -19.73
C GLY A 9 58.64 17.81 -20.93
N PRO A 10 59.34 18.39 -21.92
CA PRO A 10 58.70 19.01 -23.08
C PRO A 10 58.16 17.96 -24.07
N ASP A 11 56.94 18.18 -24.55
CA ASP A 11 56.32 17.31 -25.58
C ASP A 11 57.11 17.30 -26.89
N GLY A 12 57.11 16.15 -27.58
CA GLY A 12 57.78 15.95 -28.87
C GLY A 12 57.28 16.90 -29.96
N VAL A 13 56.01 17.31 -29.91
CA VAL A 13 55.43 18.34 -30.80
C VAL A 13 56.06 19.72 -30.54
N THR A 14 56.40 20.03 -29.29
CA THR A 14 57.08 21.28 -28.91
C THR A 14 58.55 21.23 -29.32
N LEU A 15 59.21 20.09 -29.16
CA LEU A 15 60.58 19.84 -29.65
C LEU A 15 60.70 19.88 -31.18
N ALA A 16 59.68 19.39 -31.90
CA ALA A 16 59.61 19.47 -33.36
C ALA A 16 59.53 20.92 -33.87
N ARG A 17 58.90 21.81 -33.10
CA ARG A 17 58.79 23.25 -33.41
C ARG A 17 60.05 24.02 -33.04
N SER A 18 60.65 23.75 -31.87
CA SER A 18 61.81 24.50 -31.38
C SER A 18 63.13 24.14 -32.07
N SER A 19 63.26 22.91 -32.59
CA SER A 19 64.47 22.44 -33.28
C SER A 19 64.66 23.01 -34.70
N GLY A 20 63.67 23.67 -35.28
CA GLY A 20 63.71 24.21 -36.65
C GLY A 20 63.69 23.16 -37.78
N ILE A 21 63.77 21.86 -37.45
CA ILE A 21 63.84 20.73 -38.39
C ILE A 21 62.57 20.62 -39.27
N ARG A 22 61.45 21.25 -38.87
CA ARG A 22 60.21 21.33 -39.66
C ARG A 22 59.70 22.76 -39.89
N LEU A 23 60.54 23.63 -40.45
CA LEU A 23 60.06 24.85 -41.13
C LEU A 23 59.55 24.51 -42.56
N VAL A 24 58.36 23.90 -42.64
CA VAL A 24 57.66 23.63 -43.90
C VAL A 24 56.20 24.09 -43.77
N HIS A 25 55.64 24.67 -44.84
CA HIS A 25 54.36 25.38 -44.82
C HIS A 25 53.16 24.53 -44.38
N ASN A 26 52.30 25.13 -43.56
CA ASN A 26 50.98 24.60 -43.20
C ASN A 26 49.89 24.98 -44.24
N ASP A 27 50.16 25.95 -45.12
CA ASP A 27 49.23 26.52 -46.10
C ASP A 27 49.86 26.61 -47.50
N SER A 28 50.11 25.45 -48.11
CA SER A 28 50.55 25.28 -49.50
C SER A 28 50.21 23.83 -49.90
N GLN A 29 49.46 23.48 -50.94
CA GLN A 29 49.27 24.16 -52.24
C GLN A 29 50.57 24.65 -52.88
N ALA A 30 51.69 24.04 -52.51
CA ALA A 30 52.93 24.16 -53.23
C ALA A 30 52.73 23.45 -54.56
N LEU A 31 52.74 24.22 -55.65
CA LEU A 31 52.73 23.67 -57.00
C LEU A 31 53.88 22.67 -57.11
N VAL A 32 53.56 21.38 -57.17
CA VAL A 32 54.37 20.46 -57.97
C VAL A 32 54.17 20.93 -59.40
N LEU A 33 55.05 21.85 -59.81
CA LEU A 33 55.28 22.13 -61.22
C LEU A 33 55.67 20.81 -61.86
N ARG A 34 54.69 20.15 -62.49
CA ARG A 34 54.94 19.11 -63.49
C ARG A 34 55.59 19.78 -64.71
N GLY A 35 56.87 20.12 -64.54
CA GLY A 35 57.78 20.26 -65.68
C GLY A 35 57.62 18.99 -66.52
N GLN A 36 57.44 19.18 -67.82
CA GLN A 36 56.79 18.20 -68.69
C GLN A 36 57.66 16.97 -68.97
N GLN A 37 57.84 16.11 -67.98
CA GLN A 37 58.04 14.69 -68.24
C GLN A 37 56.76 14.20 -68.95
N PRO A 38 56.86 13.70 -70.20
CA PRO A 38 55.69 13.25 -70.94
C PRO A 38 55.02 12.14 -70.15
N ALA A 39 53.71 12.25 -69.94
CA ALA A 39 52.98 11.39 -69.02
C ALA A 39 53.23 9.91 -69.37
N THR A 40 53.99 9.23 -68.52
CA THR A 40 54.24 7.81 -68.63
C THR A 40 52.90 7.09 -68.52
N ARG A 41 52.66 6.04 -69.31
CA ARG A 41 51.39 5.29 -69.21
C ARG A 41 51.19 4.70 -67.81
N HIS A 42 52.29 4.53 -67.06
CA HIS A 42 52.32 4.08 -65.68
C HIS A 42 52.42 5.28 -64.72
N GLY A 43 51.68 5.25 -63.62
CA GLY A 43 51.60 6.31 -62.62
C GLY A 43 52.83 6.38 -61.68
N GLN A 44 53.05 7.54 -61.08
CA GLN A 44 54.24 7.82 -60.27
C GLN A 44 54.12 7.34 -58.80
N PRO A 45 55.21 6.81 -58.19
CA PRO A 45 55.28 6.50 -56.76
C PRO A 45 55.12 7.73 -55.86
N ALA A 46 54.60 7.50 -54.65
CA ALA A 46 54.35 8.56 -53.67
C ALA A 46 55.52 8.82 -52.69
N SER A 47 55.43 9.92 -51.94
CA SER A 47 56.38 10.28 -50.90
C SER A 47 56.15 9.52 -49.57
N ASN A 48 57.26 9.15 -48.93
CA ASN A 48 57.25 8.59 -47.57
C ASN A 48 57.14 9.69 -46.51
N ALA A 49 56.55 9.37 -45.36
CA ALA A 49 56.38 10.28 -44.24
C ALA A 49 57.64 10.39 -43.36
N PRO A 50 57.91 11.55 -42.75
CA PRO A 50 59.04 11.71 -41.84
C PRO A 50 58.80 11.01 -40.48
N PRO A 51 59.85 10.61 -39.74
CA PRO A 51 59.72 9.97 -38.43
C PRO A 51 59.21 10.94 -37.35
N ALA A 52 58.43 10.45 -36.40
CA ALA A 52 57.97 11.25 -35.26
C ALA A 52 59.08 11.50 -34.22
N ILE A 53 58.99 12.60 -33.47
CA ILE A 53 59.97 13.02 -32.45
C ILE A 53 59.51 12.61 -31.03
N PRO A 54 60.36 11.94 -30.22
CA PRO A 54 60.03 11.54 -28.84
C PRO A 54 59.77 12.73 -27.90
N GLY A 55 59.05 12.46 -26.82
CA GLY A 55 58.88 13.40 -25.71
C GLY A 55 60.15 13.50 -24.86
N GLY A 56 60.47 14.70 -24.38
CA GLY A 56 61.62 14.92 -23.50
C GLY A 56 61.38 14.38 -22.08
N PRO A 57 62.42 13.92 -21.36
CA PRO A 57 62.30 13.53 -19.97
C PRO A 57 61.96 14.73 -19.08
N ALA A 58 61.30 14.47 -17.95
CA ALA A 58 61.20 15.44 -16.87
C ALA A 58 62.53 15.63 -16.14
N GLY A 59 62.66 16.75 -15.44
CA GLY A 59 63.85 17.08 -14.65
C GLY A 59 63.75 16.57 -13.22
N THR A 60 64.87 16.68 -12.49
CA THR A 60 64.91 16.50 -11.02
C THR A 60 64.54 17.80 -10.32
N LEU A 61 63.80 17.72 -9.20
CA LEU A 61 63.41 18.85 -8.35
C LEU A 61 63.67 18.52 -6.87
N ALA A 62 64.58 19.25 -6.23
CA ALA A 62 64.75 19.24 -4.79
C ALA A 62 64.13 20.51 -4.18
N VAL A 63 63.23 20.34 -3.21
CA VAL A 63 62.64 21.43 -2.42
C VAL A 63 62.86 21.20 -0.93
N GLN A 64 63.17 22.26 -0.21
CA GLN A 64 63.06 22.31 1.26
C GLN A 64 61.73 22.98 1.62
N ILE A 65 61.00 22.40 2.57
CA ILE A 65 59.74 22.94 3.08
C ILE A 65 59.87 23.27 4.57
N SER A 66 59.31 24.41 4.97
CA SER A 66 59.25 24.86 6.36
C SER A 66 57.97 25.66 6.62
N GLU A 67 57.68 25.96 7.88
CA GLU A 67 56.68 26.95 8.25
C GLU A 67 57.04 28.32 7.64
N SER A 68 56.02 29.09 7.21
CA SER A 68 56.23 30.43 6.71
C SER A 68 56.36 31.46 7.84
N GLN A 69 57.44 32.23 7.81
CA GLN A 69 57.63 33.40 8.68
C GLN A 69 56.79 34.62 8.23
N LEU A 70 56.16 34.56 7.05
CA LEU A 70 55.39 35.66 6.47
C LEU A 70 53.87 35.53 6.71
N SER A 71 53.38 34.32 7.00
CA SER A 71 51.97 34.06 7.30
C SER A 71 51.82 32.76 8.09
N GLN A 72 51.23 32.85 9.28
CA GLN A 72 50.87 31.69 10.09
C GLN A 72 50.01 30.71 9.26
N GLY A 73 50.33 29.41 9.32
CA GLY A 73 49.65 28.36 8.54
C GLY A 73 49.96 28.31 7.04
N ALA A 74 50.83 29.18 6.52
CA ALA A 74 51.38 29.05 5.18
C ALA A 74 52.66 28.19 5.17
N ILE A 75 52.94 27.55 4.03
CA ILE A 75 54.15 26.73 3.82
C ILE A 75 55.16 27.53 3.00
N HIS A 76 56.36 27.73 3.54
CA HIS A 76 57.50 28.22 2.77
C HIS A 76 58.13 27.06 1.99
N VAL A 77 58.43 27.30 0.71
CA VAL A 77 59.04 26.32 -0.18
C VAL A 77 60.27 26.93 -0.85
N GLN A 78 61.45 26.44 -0.50
CA GLN A 78 62.71 26.81 -1.13
C GLN A 78 63.10 25.75 -2.17
N VAL A 79 63.32 26.15 -3.42
CA VAL A 79 63.87 25.26 -4.45
C VAL A 79 65.39 25.19 -4.25
N VAL A 80 65.86 24.02 -3.81
CA VAL A 80 67.27 23.73 -3.51
C VAL A 80 68.02 23.31 -4.78
N GLU A 81 67.36 22.53 -5.64
CA GLU A 81 67.92 22.06 -6.91
C GLU A 81 66.81 21.89 -7.95
N SER A 82 67.06 22.26 -9.22
CA SER A 82 66.11 22.03 -10.31
C SER A 82 66.83 21.86 -11.65
N HIS A 83 66.81 20.64 -12.20
CA HIS A 83 67.48 20.32 -13.46
C HIS A 83 66.55 20.46 -14.66
N GLN A 84 66.29 21.70 -15.09
CA GLN A 84 65.49 22.02 -16.28
C GLN A 84 65.96 23.28 -17.02
N SER A 85 65.47 23.43 -18.25
CA SER A 85 65.67 24.62 -19.11
C SER A 85 64.92 25.87 -18.66
N HIS A 86 64.01 25.76 -17.69
CA HIS A 86 63.22 26.86 -17.16
C HIS A 86 63.65 27.19 -15.72
N ARG A 87 63.90 28.48 -15.44
CA ARG A 87 64.33 28.95 -14.12
C ARG A 87 63.13 29.07 -13.18
N LEU A 88 63.00 28.15 -12.24
CA LEU A 88 61.99 28.21 -11.17
C LEU A 88 62.29 29.34 -10.17
N PRO A 89 61.27 29.84 -9.44
CA PRO A 89 61.47 30.73 -8.29
C PRO A 89 62.24 29.99 -7.18
N THR A 90 63.29 30.61 -6.64
CA THR A 90 64.10 30.02 -5.55
C THR A 90 63.32 29.90 -4.24
N HIS A 91 62.33 30.78 -4.02
CA HIS A 91 61.41 30.72 -2.89
C HIS A 91 59.96 30.84 -3.39
N SER A 92 59.01 30.23 -2.69
CA SER A 92 57.58 30.30 -2.98
C SER A 92 56.77 30.09 -1.70
N GLU A 93 55.66 30.82 -1.57
CA GLU A 93 54.71 30.68 -0.47
C GLU A 93 53.49 29.87 -0.92
N VAL A 94 53.03 28.96 -0.07
CA VAL A 94 51.74 28.26 -0.23
C VAL A 94 50.77 28.84 0.80
N PRO A 95 49.78 29.66 0.38
CA PRO A 95 48.81 30.25 1.29
C PRO A 95 48.01 29.21 2.09
N ILE A 96 47.55 29.63 3.28
CA ILE A 96 46.65 28.87 4.17
C ILE A 96 45.51 28.23 3.38
N GLY A 97 45.16 26.97 3.70
CA GLY A 97 44.10 26.22 3.01
C GLY A 97 44.41 25.84 1.55
N ARG A 98 45.68 25.85 1.14
CA ARG A 98 46.14 25.34 -0.16
C ARG A 98 47.15 24.22 -0.03
N ASP A 99 47.08 23.28 -0.96
CA ASP A 99 48.05 22.19 -1.08
C ASP A 99 49.21 22.60 -1.97
N LEU A 100 50.41 22.09 -1.65
CA LEU A 100 51.56 22.07 -2.54
C LEU A 100 51.48 20.83 -3.45
N ARG A 101 51.69 21.02 -4.75
CA ARG A 101 51.84 19.93 -5.72
C ARG A 101 53.16 20.05 -6.47
N LEU A 102 53.99 19.04 -6.35
CA LEU A 102 55.27 18.94 -7.06
C LEU A 102 55.08 18.03 -8.28
N THR A 103 55.60 18.39 -9.45
CA THR A 103 55.37 17.61 -10.69
C THR A 103 56.63 17.42 -11.51
N ALA A 104 56.88 16.18 -11.91
CA ALA A 104 58.02 15.73 -12.72
C ALA A 104 57.53 14.72 -13.77
N ILE A 105 56.54 15.13 -14.56
CA ILE A 105 55.85 14.30 -15.57
C ILE A 105 56.59 14.38 -16.90
N GLY A 106 56.96 13.25 -17.49
CA GLY A 106 57.65 13.21 -18.79
C GLY A 106 56.79 13.67 -19.96
N GLY A 107 57.42 14.23 -21.00
CA GLY A 107 56.73 14.80 -22.17
C GLY A 107 56.06 13.75 -23.06
N VAL A 108 54.99 14.15 -23.75
CA VAL A 108 54.23 13.31 -24.69
C VAL A 108 54.97 13.18 -26.02
N GLY A 109 55.07 11.96 -26.56
CA GLY A 109 55.70 11.68 -27.84
C GLY A 109 54.86 12.12 -29.05
N GLU A 110 55.50 12.57 -30.13
CA GLU A 110 54.82 13.02 -31.34
C GLU A 110 54.09 11.87 -32.07
N MET A 111 52.98 12.20 -32.74
CA MET A 111 52.23 11.28 -33.59
C MET A 111 53.01 10.92 -34.87
N GLY A 112 52.92 9.66 -35.28
CA GLY A 112 53.38 9.17 -36.57
C GLY A 112 52.62 9.83 -37.72
N HIS A 113 53.32 10.06 -38.82
CA HIS A 113 52.84 10.82 -39.97
C HIS A 113 52.35 9.88 -41.08
N ASN A 114 51.42 10.35 -41.92
CA ASN A 114 50.84 9.56 -43.02
C ASN A 114 51.69 9.69 -44.30
N GLY A 115 51.84 8.58 -45.04
CA GLY A 115 52.48 8.56 -46.37
C GLY A 115 51.53 9.00 -47.49
N GLY A 116 52.08 9.42 -48.63
CA GLY A 116 51.30 9.83 -49.80
C GLY A 116 50.67 8.67 -50.57
N ASN A 117 49.64 8.96 -51.36
CA ASN A 117 49.03 7.99 -52.29
C ASN A 117 49.77 7.97 -53.63
N GLY A 118 49.90 6.79 -54.25
CA GLY A 118 50.43 6.65 -55.60
C GLY A 118 49.50 7.22 -56.67
N GLU A 119 50.05 7.66 -57.79
CA GLU A 119 49.26 8.16 -58.93
C GLU A 119 48.72 7.02 -59.79
N HIS A 120 47.52 7.17 -60.37
CA HIS A 120 46.90 6.18 -61.24
C HIS A 120 47.60 6.14 -62.61
N GLY A 121 47.67 4.96 -63.23
CA GLY A 121 48.11 4.80 -64.62
C GLY A 121 47.06 5.27 -65.62
N LEU A 122 47.48 5.45 -66.88
CA LEU A 122 46.64 5.95 -67.97
C LEU A 122 45.95 4.81 -68.73
N ASP A 123 44.71 5.05 -69.15
CA ASP A 123 43.94 4.16 -70.01
C ASP A 123 44.63 3.94 -71.38
N GLY A 124 44.36 2.77 -71.95
CA GLY A 124 44.67 2.42 -73.34
C GLY A 124 43.66 3.00 -74.33
N VAL A 125 43.98 2.89 -75.62
CA VAL A 125 43.22 3.51 -76.71
C VAL A 125 42.45 2.44 -77.49
N ASP A 126 41.15 2.66 -77.70
CA ASP A 126 40.28 1.76 -78.48
C ASP A 126 40.77 1.61 -79.94
N GLY A 127 40.65 0.40 -80.47
CA GLY A 127 40.99 0.02 -81.84
C GLY A 127 39.88 0.33 -82.84
N MET A 128 40.28 0.54 -84.10
CA MET A 128 39.37 0.95 -85.17
C MET A 128 38.53 -0.24 -85.67
N PRO A 129 37.21 -0.07 -85.90
CA PRO A 129 36.34 -1.14 -86.39
C PRO A 129 36.64 -1.54 -87.84
N ALA A 130 36.24 -2.77 -88.19
CA ALA A 130 36.32 -3.31 -89.53
C ALA A 130 35.38 -2.56 -90.50
N SER A 131 35.74 -2.59 -91.78
CA SER A 131 34.92 -2.10 -92.88
C SER A 131 34.76 -3.20 -93.94
N GLN A 132 34.07 -2.92 -95.05
CA GLN A 132 34.05 -3.82 -96.19
C GLN A 132 35.46 -4.09 -96.77
N GLY A 133 36.36 -3.09 -96.68
CA GLY A 133 37.73 -3.15 -97.21
C GLY A 133 38.84 -3.48 -96.20
N SER A 134 38.56 -3.48 -94.90
CA SER A 134 39.58 -3.62 -93.84
C SER A 134 39.09 -4.44 -92.65
N ASP A 135 39.98 -5.21 -92.02
CA ASP A 135 39.71 -5.83 -90.72
C ASP A 135 39.84 -4.79 -89.58
N ALA A 136 39.33 -5.15 -88.40
CA ALA A 136 39.39 -4.30 -87.21
C ALA A 136 40.79 -4.36 -86.56
N THR A 137 41.20 -3.28 -85.88
CA THR A 137 42.43 -3.28 -85.08
C THR A 137 42.14 -3.63 -83.63
N ASN A 138 43.14 -4.17 -82.93
CA ASN A 138 43.10 -4.30 -81.48
C ASN A 138 43.19 -2.90 -80.82
N GLY A 139 42.68 -2.79 -79.59
CA GLY A 139 42.97 -1.65 -78.72
C GLY A 139 44.30 -1.83 -77.99
N THR A 140 44.85 -0.76 -77.44
CA THR A 140 46.11 -0.79 -76.67
C THR A 140 45.88 -1.02 -75.18
N ASN A 141 46.85 -1.59 -74.49
CA ASN A 141 46.77 -1.79 -73.03
C ASN A 141 46.78 -0.45 -72.28
N GLY A 142 46.15 -0.40 -71.10
CA GLY A 142 46.37 0.63 -70.09
C GLY A 142 47.68 0.39 -69.32
N GLY A 143 48.16 1.39 -68.58
CA GLY A 143 49.43 1.31 -67.82
C GLY A 143 49.22 1.27 -66.31
N ASP A 144 50.26 0.83 -65.60
CA ASP A 144 50.15 0.40 -64.20
C ASP A 144 50.14 1.58 -63.21
N GLY A 145 49.59 1.37 -62.02
CA GLY A 145 49.51 2.40 -60.98
C GLY A 145 50.81 2.57 -60.16
N GLY A 146 50.95 3.75 -59.56
CA GLY A 146 52.10 4.14 -58.74
C GLY A 146 52.11 3.51 -57.34
N VAL A 147 53.31 3.27 -56.82
CA VAL A 147 53.53 2.65 -55.49
C VAL A 147 53.15 3.59 -54.34
N ALA A 148 52.55 3.02 -53.30
CA ALA A 148 52.12 3.73 -52.09
C ALA A 148 53.28 4.29 -51.24
N GLY A 149 53.06 5.44 -50.61
CA GLY A 149 54.00 6.08 -49.69
C GLY A 149 53.90 5.49 -48.27
N ARG A 150 55.04 5.26 -47.63
CA ARG A 150 55.11 4.68 -46.28
C ARG A 150 54.92 5.75 -45.20
N GLY A 151 53.88 5.62 -44.37
CA GLY A 151 53.75 6.35 -43.09
C GLY A 151 54.83 6.00 -42.06
N SER A 152 54.84 6.70 -40.93
CA SER A 152 55.82 6.53 -39.85
C SER A 152 55.21 6.11 -38.50
N ASN A 153 56.05 5.54 -37.64
CA ASN A 153 55.69 5.17 -36.27
C ASN A 153 55.40 6.40 -35.42
N GLY A 154 54.59 6.23 -34.38
CA GLY A 154 54.50 7.21 -33.28
C GLY A 154 55.73 7.12 -32.39
N ALA A 155 56.15 8.24 -31.80
CA ALA A 155 57.36 8.31 -30.99
C ALA A 155 57.08 8.10 -29.50
N ASP A 156 58.10 7.66 -28.77
CA ASP A 156 57.99 7.33 -27.34
C ASP A 156 57.76 8.58 -26.48
N GLY A 157 57.07 8.42 -25.36
CA GLY A 157 56.95 9.45 -24.32
C GLY A 157 58.17 9.46 -23.41
N GLY A 158 58.58 10.65 -22.95
CA GLY A 158 59.73 10.82 -22.07
C GLY A 158 59.50 10.23 -20.67
N SER A 159 60.56 9.84 -19.98
CA SER A 159 60.47 9.39 -18.58
C SER A 159 60.05 10.53 -17.65
N GLY A 160 59.36 10.19 -16.56
CA GLY A 160 59.21 11.05 -15.39
C GLY A 160 60.55 11.27 -14.70
N GLY A 161 60.63 12.35 -13.92
CA GLY A 161 61.83 12.78 -13.20
C GLY A 161 61.67 12.63 -11.69
N ASP A 162 62.74 12.89 -10.96
CA ASP A 162 62.81 12.61 -9.52
C ASP A 162 62.50 13.85 -8.66
N ILE A 163 61.85 13.63 -7.52
CA ILE A 163 61.49 14.68 -6.57
C ILE A 163 62.08 14.39 -5.19
N HIS A 164 62.84 15.35 -4.66
CA HIS A 164 63.43 15.28 -3.33
C HIS A 164 62.77 16.34 -2.43
N ILE A 165 62.20 15.91 -1.31
CA ILE A 165 61.54 16.79 -0.34
C ILE A 165 62.38 16.78 0.92
N ILE A 166 62.98 17.91 1.28
CA ILE A 166 63.76 18.10 2.51
C ILE A 166 62.86 18.79 3.53
N VAL A 167 62.78 18.27 4.74
CA VAL A 167 61.95 18.82 5.82
C VAL A 167 62.60 18.57 7.17
N ASP A 168 62.58 19.56 8.06
CA ASP A 168 63.04 19.37 9.44
C ASP A 168 62.02 18.53 10.23
N GLU A 169 62.49 17.76 11.22
CA GLU A 169 61.68 16.82 12.01
C GLU A 169 60.41 17.46 12.63
N SER A 170 60.51 18.69 13.13
CA SER A 170 59.37 19.49 13.63
C SER A 170 58.38 19.89 12.52
N SER A 171 58.89 20.15 11.31
CA SER A 171 58.12 20.57 10.13
C SER A 171 57.48 19.39 9.37
N THR A 172 57.66 18.14 9.82
CA THR A 172 57.07 16.94 9.18
C THR A 172 55.55 16.97 9.09
N HIS A 173 54.87 17.75 9.93
CA HIS A 173 53.42 17.97 9.87
C HIS A 173 52.96 18.63 8.56
N LEU A 174 53.83 19.45 7.93
CA LEU A 174 53.53 20.15 6.66
C LEU A 174 53.27 19.20 5.49
N LEU A 175 53.81 17.97 5.55
CA LEU A 175 53.65 16.94 4.52
C LEU A 175 52.17 16.57 4.27
N MET A 176 51.27 16.80 5.23
CA MET A 176 49.82 16.61 5.07
C MET A 176 49.19 17.49 3.97
N SER A 177 49.90 18.54 3.54
CA SER A 177 49.53 19.44 2.45
C SER A 177 50.50 19.36 1.27
N VAL A 178 51.33 18.31 1.16
CA VAL A 178 52.27 18.12 0.04
C VAL A 178 51.88 16.88 -0.77
N SER A 179 51.83 17.05 -2.09
CA SER A 179 51.49 15.99 -3.06
C SER A 179 52.46 16.01 -4.24
N TRP A 180 52.61 14.88 -4.94
CA TRP A 180 53.52 14.79 -6.10
C TRP A 180 52.99 13.95 -7.26
N ASP A 181 53.50 14.21 -8.47
CA ASP A 181 53.15 13.49 -9.70
C ASP A 181 54.39 13.25 -10.59
N LEU A 182 54.77 11.98 -10.77
CA LEU A 182 56.05 11.54 -11.35
C LEU A 182 55.87 10.75 -12.67
N LYS A 183 54.70 10.86 -13.30
CA LYS A 183 54.27 9.95 -14.36
C LYS A 183 55.18 10.01 -15.60
N GLY A 184 55.52 8.84 -16.13
CA GLY A 184 56.09 8.74 -17.47
C GLY A 184 55.12 9.22 -18.55
N GLY A 185 55.66 9.98 -19.51
CA GLY A 185 54.94 10.59 -20.62
C GLY A 185 54.35 9.57 -21.58
N ILE A 186 53.31 9.97 -22.30
CA ILE A 186 52.52 9.09 -23.17
C ILE A 186 53.14 9.04 -24.57
N GLY A 187 53.33 7.84 -25.13
CA GLY A 187 53.81 7.68 -26.50
C GLY A 187 52.75 8.05 -27.56
N GLY A 188 53.21 8.60 -28.68
CA GLY A 188 52.37 8.99 -29.82
C GLY A 188 51.78 7.79 -30.56
N ARG A 189 50.68 8.01 -31.29
CA ARG A 189 50.05 6.98 -32.13
C ARG A 189 50.81 6.80 -33.44
N ALA A 190 50.69 5.65 -34.08
CA ALA A 190 51.20 5.43 -35.43
C ALA A 190 50.50 6.31 -36.47
N GLY A 191 51.21 6.64 -37.55
CA GLY A 191 50.61 7.11 -38.80
C GLY A 191 50.14 5.95 -39.69
N HIS A 192 49.82 6.25 -40.94
CA HIS A 192 49.30 5.29 -41.92
C HIS A 192 50.12 5.33 -43.22
N HIS A 193 50.25 4.19 -43.91
CA HIS A 193 50.67 4.22 -45.31
C HIS A 193 49.59 4.88 -46.17
N GLY A 194 49.97 5.46 -47.30
CA GLY A 194 49.02 5.83 -48.34
C GLY A 194 48.52 4.62 -49.13
N ASN A 195 47.60 4.88 -50.05
CA ASN A 195 47.08 3.88 -50.98
C ASN A 195 47.96 3.81 -52.25
N PRO A 196 48.05 2.66 -52.93
CA PRO A 196 48.60 2.61 -54.28
C PRO A 196 47.68 3.34 -55.27
N GLY A 197 48.25 3.80 -56.38
CA GLY A 197 47.48 4.21 -57.54
C GLY A 197 46.95 2.99 -58.31
N GLU A 198 45.82 3.13 -59.00
CA GLU A 198 45.22 2.07 -59.82
C GLU A 198 45.87 2.01 -61.21
N GLY A 199 45.84 0.85 -61.85
CA GLY A 199 46.19 0.74 -63.27
C GLY A 199 45.06 1.25 -64.16
N GLY A 200 45.41 1.92 -65.26
CA GLY A 200 44.46 2.36 -66.29
C GLY A 200 43.89 1.18 -67.08
N THR A 201 42.69 1.32 -67.63
CA THR A 201 41.97 0.26 -68.34
C THR A 201 42.50 0.02 -69.76
N GLY A 202 42.29 -1.18 -70.30
CA GLY A 202 42.66 -1.55 -71.67
C GLY A 202 41.65 -1.05 -72.70
N GLY A 203 42.13 -0.37 -73.74
CA GLY A 203 41.31 0.06 -74.87
C GLY A 203 40.69 -1.12 -75.60
N LYS A 204 39.43 -0.99 -76.04
CA LYS A 204 38.63 -2.06 -76.66
C LYS A 204 39.07 -2.35 -78.08
N GLY A 205 38.90 -3.59 -78.53
CA GLY A 205 39.11 -3.94 -79.93
C GLY A 205 37.99 -3.40 -80.83
N GLY A 206 38.34 -3.02 -82.06
CA GLY A 206 37.36 -2.53 -83.03
C GLY A 206 36.32 -3.58 -83.40
N MET A 207 35.07 -3.16 -83.62
CA MET A 207 33.99 -4.10 -83.95
C MET A 207 34.13 -4.72 -85.36
N GLY A 208 33.69 -5.97 -85.52
CA GLY A 208 33.69 -6.67 -86.81
C GLY A 208 32.54 -6.23 -87.71
N TRP A 209 32.64 -6.52 -89.02
CA TRP A 209 31.70 -6.07 -90.04
C TRP A 209 31.06 -7.24 -90.81
N GLN A 210 29.81 -7.07 -91.25
CA GLN A 210 29.09 -8.03 -92.10
C GLN A 210 28.31 -7.29 -93.18
N TRP A 211 28.27 -7.86 -94.39
CA TRP A 211 27.46 -7.35 -95.49
C TRP A 211 26.94 -8.47 -96.39
N GLU A 212 25.90 -8.15 -97.17
CA GLU A 212 25.26 -9.06 -98.12
C GLU A 212 25.33 -8.45 -99.52
N GLU A 213 25.72 -9.25 -100.52
CA GLU A 213 26.03 -8.80 -101.87
C GLU A 213 25.26 -9.62 -102.93
N ILE A 214 24.70 -8.95 -103.94
CA ILE A 214 23.89 -9.60 -104.98
C ILE A 214 24.80 -10.12 -106.09
N VAL A 215 25.02 -11.44 -106.11
CA VAL A 215 25.92 -12.12 -107.06
C VAL A 215 25.21 -12.65 -108.32
N GLY A 216 23.89 -12.42 -108.45
CA GLY A 216 23.16 -12.73 -109.69
C GLY A 216 21.64 -12.71 -109.53
N TYR A 217 20.93 -13.20 -110.55
CA TYR A 217 19.49 -13.40 -110.55
C TYR A 217 19.15 -14.77 -111.19
N LYS A 218 18.04 -15.39 -110.75
CA LYS A 218 17.55 -16.69 -111.23
C LYS A 218 16.08 -16.59 -111.63
N TYR A 219 15.70 -17.45 -112.58
CA TYR A 219 14.57 -17.25 -113.48
C TYR A 219 13.80 -18.57 -113.69
N PHE A 220 12.46 -18.52 -113.69
CA PHE A 220 11.63 -19.73 -113.74
C PHE A 220 10.20 -19.45 -114.28
N CYS A 221 9.54 -20.53 -114.72
CA CYS A 221 8.18 -20.53 -115.29
C CYS A 221 7.13 -20.88 -114.23
N THR A 222 5.85 -20.62 -114.51
CA THR A 222 4.73 -20.84 -113.57
C THR A 222 3.65 -21.76 -114.13
N ASP A 223 2.77 -22.24 -113.26
CA ASP A 223 1.79 -23.33 -113.43
C ASP A 223 0.66 -23.10 -114.47
N ASN A 224 0.73 -22.07 -115.32
CA ASN A 224 -0.06 -22.01 -116.56
C ASN A 224 0.74 -22.50 -117.79
N CYS A 225 2.04 -22.78 -117.63
CA CYS A 225 2.65 -23.95 -118.26
C CYS A 225 2.18 -25.19 -117.45
N ILE A 226 1.80 -26.29 -118.12
CA ILE A 226 0.91 -27.32 -117.55
C ILE A 226 1.56 -28.11 -116.38
N LYS A 227 0.73 -28.49 -115.39
CA LYS A 227 1.06 -28.82 -113.98
C LYS A 227 1.10 -30.32 -113.62
N ALA A 228 1.59 -30.66 -112.41
CA ALA A 228 0.97 -31.65 -111.48
C ALA A 228 1.57 -31.68 -110.03
N ASP A 229 0.76 -31.30 -109.03
CA ASP A 229 0.41 -31.94 -107.73
C ASP A 229 1.40 -32.51 -106.64
N ALA A 230 1.29 -31.94 -105.42
CA ALA A 230 0.97 -32.56 -104.09
C ALA A 230 1.98 -33.22 -103.05
N TYR A 231 1.68 -32.96 -101.75
CA TYR A 231 1.75 -33.83 -100.51
C TYR A 231 2.98 -33.93 -99.50
N VAL A 232 2.88 -33.28 -98.29
CA VAL A 232 2.74 -33.87 -96.88
C VAL A 232 3.84 -34.82 -96.25
N PRO A 233 4.14 -34.95 -94.89
CA PRO A 233 4.08 -34.09 -93.64
C PRO A 233 5.16 -34.36 -92.48
N THR A 234 4.86 -33.96 -91.19
CA THR A 234 5.29 -34.50 -89.82
C THR A 234 6.72 -34.21 -89.20
N SER A 235 7.04 -34.31 -87.87
CA SER A 235 6.35 -34.34 -86.52
C SER A 235 7.32 -34.27 -85.26
N ALA A 236 6.80 -34.41 -84.01
CA ALA A 236 7.47 -34.75 -82.68
C ALA A 236 8.28 -33.67 -81.89
N LEU A 237 8.73 -33.72 -80.59
CA LEU A 237 8.44 -34.33 -79.23
C LEU A 237 9.46 -33.69 -78.20
N ALA A 238 9.55 -33.75 -76.83
CA ALA A 238 8.83 -34.10 -75.55
C ALA A 238 9.61 -33.38 -74.36
N ARG A 239 9.65 -33.58 -73.00
CA ARG A 239 9.06 -34.32 -71.81
C ARG A 239 9.68 -33.65 -70.51
N VAL A 240 9.53 -33.88 -69.16
CA VAL A 240 8.87 -34.66 -68.04
C VAL A 240 8.87 -33.72 -66.76
N GLY A 241 8.42 -33.92 -65.50
CA GLY A 241 7.57 -34.88 -64.73
C GLY A 241 8.29 -35.76 -63.63
N SER A 242 7.86 -35.98 -62.35
CA SER A 242 7.03 -35.28 -61.31
C SER A 242 6.74 -36.13 -60.01
N GLN A 243 6.39 -35.50 -58.85
CA GLN A 243 5.63 -36.02 -57.63
C GLN A 243 6.29 -36.78 -56.43
N LEU A 244 5.68 -36.68 -55.21
CA LEU A 244 5.07 -37.81 -54.42
C LEU A 244 4.26 -37.40 -53.13
N ASN A 245 3.76 -38.35 -52.31
CA ASN A 245 2.50 -38.27 -51.51
C ASN A 245 2.55 -38.54 -49.96
N ALA A 246 1.58 -37.92 -49.24
CA ALA A 246 0.73 -38.39 -48.12
C ALA A 246 1.26 -38.88 -46.73
N GLY A 247 0.54 -38.47 -45.65
CA GLY A 247 0.07 -39.42 -44.61
C GLY A 247 0.19 -39.08 -43.10
N ARG A 248 -0.97 -39.01 -42.40
CA ARG A 248 -1.23 -39.25 -40.94
C ARG A 248 -0.59 -38.38 -39.82
N SER A 249 -1.44 -37.52 -39.26
CA SER A 249 -1.79 -37.38 -37.81
C SER A 249 -0.75 -37.63 -36.70
N HIS A 250 -0.57 -36.64 -35.81
CA HIS A 250 -0.87 -36.76 -34.36
C HIS A 250 -1.02 -35.35 -33.71
N ALA A 251 -1.58 -35.27 -32.51
CA ALA A 251 -1.60 -34.07 -31.65
C ALA A 251 -0.27 -34.00 -30.83
N SER A 252 0.08 -32.92 -30.10
CA SER A 252 -0.73 -31.83 -29.56
C SER A 252 0.08 -30.54 -29.26
N ALA A 253 -0.65 -29.47 -28.89
CA ALA A 253 -0.26 -28.36 -28.00
C ALA A 253 1.14 -27.69 -28.13
N SER A 254 1.15 -26.46 -28.65
CA SER A 254 1.87 -25.33 -28.01
C SER A 254 1.31 -23.96 -28.43
N THR A 255 0.87 -23.23 -27.42
CA THR A 255 0.33 -21.87 -27.34
C THR A 255 1.06 -20.77 -28.15
N MET A 256 0.33 -19.89 -28.85
CA MET A 256 0.34 -18.41 -28.66
C MET A 256 -0.61 -17.62 -29.59
N ALA A 257 -0.82 -16.33 -29.26
CA ALA A 257 -1.74 -15.34 -29.83
C ALA A 257 -1.63 -15.12 -31.37
N MET A 258 -2.71 -14.84 -32.13
CA MET A 258 -3.55 -13.61 -32.16
C MET A 258 -2.74 -12.33 -32.43
N MET A 259 -2.94 -11.49 -33.47
CA MET A 259 -4.08 -11.17 -34.37
C MET A 259 -5.38 -10.77 -33.63
N ALA A 260 -6.02 -9.63 -33.88
CA ALA A 260 -5.81 -8.53 -34.86
C ALA A 260 -6.29 -7.20 -34.19
N PRO A 261 -7.12 -6.25 -34.73
CA PRO A 261 -7.63 -6.00 -36.09
C PRO A 261 -7.53 -4.50 -36.55
N LEU A 262 -7.98 -4.21 -37.79
CA LEU A 262 -9.09 -3.25 -38.04
C LEU A 262 -9.54 -3.26 -39.53
N ARG A 263 -10.58 -2.49 -39.88
CA ARG A 263 -11.38 -2.60 -41.13
C ARG A 263 -11.59 -1.26 -41.85
N ALA A 264 -12.01 -1.37 -43.11
CA ALA A 264 -12.76 -0.37 -43.91
C ALA A 264 -11.93 0.81 -44.48
N ARG A 265 -12.35 1.52 -45.54
CA ARG A 265 -13.63 1.52 -46.31
C ARG A 265 -13.37 1.92 -47.78
N ALA A 266 -14.35 1.81 -48.68
CA ALA A 266 -14.20 2.11 -50.12
C ALA A 266 -15.19 3.17 -50.65
N VAL A 267 -14.71 4.06 -51.53
CA VAL A 267 -15.38 4.98 -52.49
C VAL A 267 -14.26 5.35 -53.52
N SER A 268 -14.27 5.02 -54.81
CA SER A 268 -15.18 5.31 -55.94
C SER A 268 -15.04 6.72 -56.56
N GLY A 269 -14.82 6.80 -57.88
CA GLY A 269 -15.09 8.03 -58.69
C GLY A 269 -13.93 8.55 -59.56
N ASN A 270 -14.03 8.40 -60.88
CA ASN A 270 -13.08 8.96 -61.85
C ASN A 270 -13.18 10.50 -61.97
N ASN A 271 -12.06 11.16 -62.30
CA ASN A 271 -11.93 12.00 -63.51
C ASN A 271 -10.54 12.67 -63.61
N LEU A 272 -9.65 12.17 -64.46
CA LEU A 272 -8.44 12.92 -64.87
C LEU A 272 -7.99 12.68 -66.34
N GLU A 273 -8.94 12.65 -67.28
CA GLU A 273 -8.64 12.85 -68.71
C GLU A 273 -8.18 14.29 -69.03
N ARG A 274 -7.93 15.12 -67.99
CA ARG A 274 -7.61 16.55 -68.10
C ARG A 274 -6.12 16.90 -68.09
N PHE A 275 -5.22 15.91 -68.01
CA PHE A 275 -3.76 16.15 -68.03
C PHE A 275 -3.07 15.72 -69.34
N ILE A 276 -3.78 15.06 -70.26
CA ILE A 276 -3.23 14.56 -71.54
C ILE A 276 -3.30 15.63 -72.66
N ALA A 277 -3.88 16.80 -72.39
CA ALA A 277 -4.22 17.83 -73.39
C ALA A 277 -3.44 19.16 -73.28
N GLN A 278 -2.28 19.21 -72.60
CA GLN A 278 -1.52 20.46 -72.37
C GLN A 278 0.01 20.38 -72.55
N ALA A 279 0.53 19.41 -73.31
CA ALA A 279 1.98 19.25 -73.57
C ALA A 279 2.33 18.99 -75.05
N ALA A 280 1.61 19.62 -75.98
CA ALA A 280 1.89 19.57 -77.41
C ALA A 280 1.65 20.95 -78.08
N VAL A 281 2.16 21.11 -79.31
CA VAL A 281 2.00 22.31 -80.19
C VAL A 281 2.90 23.51 -79.82
N ALA A 282 4.14 23.22 -79.37
CA ALA A 282 5.31 24.07 -79.65
C ALA A 282 6.52 23.14 -79.91
N TYR A 283 7.25 23.21 -81.04
CA TYR A 283 7.03 23.98 -82.27
C TYR A 283 7.69 23.26 -83.49
N ASN A 284 7.27 23.59 -84.71
CA ASN A 284 7.70 22.97 -86.00
C ASN A 284 9.09 23.49 -86.49
N ALA A 285 9.88 22.92 -87.43
CA ALA A 285 9.91 21.71 -88.29
C ALA A 285 11.41 21.40 -88.68
N VAL A 286 11.82 20.38 -89.47
CA VAL A 286 11.89 20.28 -90.98
C VAL A 286 12.56 18.93 -91.36
N ARG A 287 11.89 17.94 -92.01
CA ARG A 287 11.94 17.46 -93.46
C ARG A 287 13.27 16.85 -94.01
N THR A 288 13.38 15.85 -94.93
CA THR A 288 12.46 14.96 -95.74
C THR A 288 13.20 13.76 -96.46
N PRO A 289 12.51 12.71 -97.01
CA PRO A 289 13.09 11.49 -97.69
C PRO A 289 12.70 11.23 -99.19
N ARG A 290 13.08 10.08 -99.83
CA ARG A 290 12.64 9.62 -101.20
C ARG A 290 12.67 8.07 -101.51
N THR A 291 12.58 7.62 -102.79
CA THR A 291 11.88 6.37 -103.26
C THR A 291 12.38 5.63 -104.57
N ASP A 292 12.07 4.31 -104.72
CA ASP A 292 11.72 3.49 -105.95
C ASP A 292 12.76 3.09 -107.07
N PRO A 293 12.46 2.23 -108.11
CA PRO A 293 11.96 0.81 -108.12
C PRO A 293 12.43 -0.20 -109.27
N GLY A 294 12.31 -1.54 -109.06
CA GLY A 294 11.79 -2.63 -109.99
C GLY A 294 12.45 -3.16 -111.32
N ALA A 295 12.41 -4.49 -111.59
CA ALA A 295 12.45 -5.20 -112.94
C ALA A 295 12.26 -6.76 -112.89
N CYS A 296 11.94 -7.47 -114.01
CA CYS A 296 11.78 -8.96 -114.12
C CYS A 296 12.24 -9.58 -115.50
N LYS A 297 12.28 -10.95 -115.70
CA LYS A 297 13.49 -11.74 -116.15
C LYS A 297 13.42 -13.23 -116.66
N CYS A 298 12.31 -13.95 -116.85
CA CYS A 298 12.39 -15.44 -117.07
C CYS A 298 13.34 -15.97 -118.18
N GLY A 299 13.76 -17.25 -118.07
CA GLY A 299 14.74 -17.87 -118.97
C GLY A 299 14.15 -18.40 -120.30
N GLY A 300 14.93 -18.31 -121.38
CA GLY A 300 14.64 -18.95 -122.67
C GLY A 300 15.16 -18.19 -123.89
N GLY A 301 15.16 -16.85 -123.84
CA GLY A 301 15.68 -16.01 -124.93
C GLY A 301 15.42 -14.53 -124.70
N SER A 302 16.12 -13.66 -125.44
CA SER A 302 15.94 -12.21 -125.37
C SER A 302 14.75 -11.74 -126.23
N GLY A 303 13.55 -12.17 -125.87
CA GLY A 303 12.30 -11.88 -126.58
C GLY A 303 11.07 -11.98 -125.68
N ASN A 304 9.88 -11.77 -126.26
CA ASN A 304 8.63 -11.66 -125.51
C ASN A 304 8.06 -13.03 -125.11
N CYS A 305 8.11 -13.37 -123.82
CA CYS A 305 7.41 -14.50 -123.22
C CYS A 305 6.31 -14.01 -122.28
N ALA A 306 5.06 -14.42 -122.51
CA ALA A 306 3.94 -14.07 -121.63
C ALA A 306 3.74 -15.13 -120.53
N GLY A 307 4.09 -14.80 -119.28
CA GLY A 307 3.86 -15.64 -118.09
C GLY A 307 5.14 -16.16 -117.41
N CYS A 308 5.85 -15.28 -116.68
CA CYS A 308 7.28 -15.47 -116.40
C CYS A 308 7.80 -14.62 -115.21
N ASP A 309 8.68 -15.16 -114.34
CA ASP A 309 9.09 -14.48 -113.08
C ASP A 309 10.60 -14.61 -112.67
N MET A 310 11.05 -13.87 -111.63
CA MET A 310 12.46 -13.83 -111.16
C MET A 310 12.71 -13.75 -109.64
N LYS A 311 13.93 -14.11 -109.19
CA LYS A 311 14.49 -13.81 -107.85
C LYS A 311 16.01 -13.49 -107.89
N PRO A 312 16.53 -12.56 -107.06
CA PRO A 312 17.96 -12.34 -106.87
C PRO A 312 18.66 -13.50 -106.13
N ILE A 313 19.97 -13.65 -106.35
CA ILE A 313 20.88 -14.52 -105.61
C ILE A 313 21.78 -13.64 -104.74
N ARG A 314 21.90 -13.94 -103.44
CA ARG A 314 22.69 -13.17 -102.48
C ARG A 314 23.76 -14.03 -101.80
N HIS A 315 24.88 -13.41 -101.45
CA HIS A 315 25.96 -14.01 -100.66
C HIS A 315 26.29 -13.10 -99.46
N ASN A 316 26.56 -13.70 -98.30
CA ASN A 316 26.90 -12.99 -97.07
C ASN A 316 28.40 -13.12 -96.77
N PHE A 317 29.04 -12.02 -96.38
CA PHE A 317 30.44 -11.94 -95.99
C PHE A 317 30.58 -11.41 -94.55
N LYS A 318 31.70 -11.77 -93.89
CA LYS A 318 32.01 -11.37 -92.51
C LYS A 318 33.50 -11.14 -92.29
N ARG A 319 33.84 -10.09 -91.54
CA ARG A 319 35.16 -9.83 -90.93
C ARG A 319 35.04 -9.83 -89.41
N ALA A 320 36.12 -10.21 -88.72
CA ALA A 320 36.15 -10.36 -87.26
C ALA A 320 36.39 -9.01 -86.55
N PRO A 321 35.97 -8.86 -85.28
CA PRO A 321 36.43 -7.78 -84.41
C PRO A 321 37.90 -7.96 -84.00
N GLY A 322 38.53 -6.86 -83.61
CA GLY A 322 39.82 -6.87 -82.93
C GLY A 322 39.69 -7.25 -81.46
N LEU A 323 40.83 -7.48 -80.80
CA LEU A 323 40.91 -7.78 -79.36
C LEU A 323 41.08 -6.50 -78.53
N ASN A 324 40.55 -6.50 -77.31
CA ASN A 324 40.85 -5.46 -76.33
C ASN A 324 42.33 -5.56 -75.90
N GLY A 325 42.92 -4.42 -75.59
CA GLY A 325 44.11 -4.35 -74.74
C GLY A 325 43.79 -4.81 -73.32
N LYS A 326 44.84 -5.10 -72.54
CA LYS A 326 44.73 -5.41 -71.11
C LYS A 326 44.72 -4.12 -70.27
N ASP A 327 44.06 -4.17 -69.13
CA ASP A 327 44.24 -3.19 -68.06
C ASP A 327 45.68 -3.24 -67.52
N GLY A 328 46.15 -2.13 -66.94
CA GLY A 328 47.41 -2.06 -66.19
C GLY A 328 47.26 -2.61 -64.77
N GLU A 329 48.37 -2.93 -64.13
CA GLU A 329 48.38 -3.49 -62.77
C GLU A 329 48.21 -2.40 -61.69
N LEU A 330 47.63 -2.79 -60.54
CA LEU A 330 47.54 -1.93 -59.35
C LEU A 330 48.95 -1.69 -58.78
N GLY A 331 49.24 -0.46 -58.35
CA GLY A 331 50.52 -0.14 -57.69
C GLY A 331 50.73 -0.94 -56.40
N ALA A 332 51.99 -1.07 -55.97
CA ALA A 332 52.29 -1.84 -54.76
C ALA A 332 51.84 -1.10 -53.48
N SER A 333 51.07 -1.80 -52.64
CA SER A 333 50.74 -1.36 -51.27
C SER A 333 51.91 -1.57 -50.32
N MET A 334 52.20 -0.59 -49.46
CA MET A 334 53.12 -0.77 -48.34
C MET A 334 52.45 -1.55 -47.21
N THR A 335 53.15 -2.55 -46.65
CA THR A 335 52.61 -3.49 -45.65
C THR A 335 53.42 -3.52 -44.34
N THR A 336 54.42 -2.65 -44.19
CA THR A 336 55.36 -2.68 -43.06
C THR A 336 54.73 -2.10 -41.79
N PRO A 337 54.35 -2.93 -40.79
CA PRO A 337 53.47 -2.50 -39.70
C PRO A 337 54.05 -1.31 -38.93
N LEU A 338 53.19 -0.31 -38.70
CA LEU A 338 53.55 0.91 -37.98
C LEU A 338 53.14 0.81 -36.50
N THR A 339 54.06 1.14 -35.60
CA THR A 339 53.85 1.02 -34.15
C THR A 339 53.53 2.36 -33.50
N LYS A 340 52.73 2.33 -32.45
CA LYS A 340 52.65 3.44 -31.48
C LYS A 340 53.96 3.51 -30.67
N GLY A 341 54.26 4.68 -30.14
CA GLY A 341 55.33 4.85 -29.16
C GLY A 341 54.99 4.19 -27.82
N LEU A 342 56.03 3.86 -27.08
CA LEU A 342 55.98 3.40 -25.70
C LEU A 342 55.70 4.56 -24.74
N ARG A 343 55.24 4.22 -23.54
CA ARG A 343 55.14 5.16 -22.43
C ARG A 343 56.51 5.22 -21.72
N GLY A 344 56.94 6.41 -21.32
CA GLY A 344 58.14 6.56 -20.50
C GLY A 344 58.00 5.89 -19.13
N ALA A 345 59.12 5.67 -18.44
CA ALA A 345 59.13 5.21 -17.06
C ALA A 345 58.59 6.30 -16.11
N ASN A 346 58.08 5.93 -14.94
CA ASN A 346 57.82 6.89 -13.86
C ASN A 346 59.12 7.22 -13.13
N GLY A 347 59.25 8.44 -12.62
CA GLY A 347 60.35 8.84 -11.72
C GLY A 347 60.09 8.43 -10.26
N THR A 348 60.97 8.86 -9.34
CA THR A 348 60.92 8.51 -7.91
C THR A 348 60.73 9.73 -6.99
N THR A 349 60.19 9.52 -5.79
CA THR A 349 60.22 10.53 -4.71
C THR A 349 61.10 10.04 -3.56
N THR A 350 61.87 10.93 -2.96
CA THR A 350 62.50 10.72 -1.66
C THR A 350 62.15 11.88 -0.72
N ILE A 351 61.61 11.58 0.45
CA ILE A 351 61.50 12.51 1.56
C ILE A 351 62.74 12.33 2.43
N ALA A 352 63.48 13.39 2.67
CA ALA A 352 64.62 13.47 3.57
C ALA A 352 64.21 14.28 4.81
N VAL A 353 64.05 13.60 5.94
CA VAL A 353 63.77 14.24 7.23
C VAL A 353 65.10 14.54 7.92
N GLN A 354 65.32 15.80 8.28
CA GLN A 354 66.49 16.24 9.03
C GLN A 354 66.16 16.27 10.53
N HIS A 355 66.88 15.48 11.31
CA HIS A 355 66.72 15.36 12.75
C HIS A 355 67.54 16.43 13.51
N ILE A 356 67.16 16.67 14.76
CA ILE A 356 67.81 17.68 15.63
C ILE A 356 69.30 17.34 15.91
N ASP A 357 69.68 16.06 15.84
CA ASP A 357 71.07 15.61 15.98
C ASP A 357 71.92 15.77 14.69
N GLY A 358 71.32 16.28 13.61
CA GLY A 358 71.96 16.46 12.30
C GLY A 358 71.96 15.21 11.42
N THR A 359 71.33 14.10 11.84
CA THR A 359 71.13 12.93 10.96
C THR A 359 70.00 13.19 9.97
N ILE A 360 70.03 12.46 8.84
CA ILE A 360 69.01 12.56 7.78
C ILE A 360 68.46 11.17 7.48
N GLN A 361 67.20 10.92 7.83
CA GLN A 361 66.48 9.70 7.47
C GLN A 361 65.71 9.88 6.17
N ARG A 362 65.61 8.81 5.35
CA ARG A 362 64.99 8.86 4.02
C ARG A 362 63.81 7.90 3.91
N TYR A 363 62.73 8.39 3.29
CA TYR A 363 61.45 7.69 3.12
C TYR A 363 60.92 7.87 1.69
N THR A 364 60.05 6.95 1.24
CA THR A 364 59.47 6.96 -0.12
C THR A 364 58.02 7.45 -0.17
N SER A 365 57.36 7.57 0.99
CA SER A 365 56.03 8.17 1.15
C SER A 365 55.92 8.87 2.50
N ALA A 366 54.99 9.83 2.59
CA ALA A 366 54.70 10.54 3.84
C ALA A 366 53.97 9.63 4.85
N TRP A 367 53.84 10.11 6.08
CA TRP A 367 52.94 9.55 7.08
C TRP A 367 51.48 9.77 6.65
N ALA A 368 50.58 8.93 7.14
CA ALA A 368 49.14 9.09 6.93
C ALA A 368 48.40 8.40 8.07
N LEU A 369 47.60 9.14 8.83
CA LEU A 369 46.83 8.58 9.95
C LEU A 369 45.43 8.17 9.50
N GLU A 370 44.95 7.08 10.08
CA GLU A 370 43.62 6.50 9.89
C GLU A 370 42.99 6.25 11.26
N LEU A 371 41.73 6.63 11.45
CA LEU A 371 40.99 6.39 12.70
C LEU A 371 40.45 4.96 12.72
N VAL A 372 40.93 4.14 13.66
CA VAL A 372 40.58 2.71 13.76
C VAL A 372 39.36 2.49 14.65
N SER A 373 39.33 3.11 15.83
CA SER A 373 38.25 2.94 16.81
C SER A 373 38.20 4.08 17.84
N PHE A 374 37.06 4.24 18.51
CA PHE A 374 36.96 5.01 19.76
C PHE A 374 35.85 4.47 20.66
N GLU A 375 36.02 4.62 21.96
CA GLU A 375 35.03 4.26 22.97
C GLU A 375 34.26 5.50 23.44
N VAL A 376 32.99 5.30 23.76
CA VAL A 376 32.04 6.32 24.19
C VAL A 376 31.40 5.73 25.44
N GLU A 377 31.46 6.46 26.54
CA GLU A 377 31.05 5.99 27.86
C GLU A 377 30.21 7.07 28.55
N ASP A 378 29.16 6.62 29.22
CA ASP A 378 28.26 7.38 30.08
C ASP A 378 28.98 7.90 31.34
N ASP A 379 28.73 9.15 31.72
CA ASP A 379 29.34 9.78 32.92
C ASP A 379 28.69 9.24 34.20
N ASN A 380 27.43 8.78 34.12
CA ASN A 380 26.68 8.23 35.24
C ASN A 380 26.90 6.70 35.48
N ALA A 381 27.45 5.96 34.51
CA ALA A 381 27.66 4.52 34.53
C ALA A 381 26.38 3.66 34.73
N ASP A 382 25.22 4.09 34.23
CA ASP A 382 23.95 3.33 34.22
C ASP A 382 23.68 2.58 32.91
N GLY A 383 24.48 2.79 31.86
CA GLY A 383 24.35 2.14 30.56
C GLY A 383 23.20 2.67 29.71
N THR A 384 22.69 3.87 30.00
CA THR A 384 21.68 4.59 29.22
C THR A 384 22.16 6.01 28.95
N PHE A 385 22.44 6.33 27.68
CA PHE A 385 22.78 7.69 27.27
C PHE A 385 21.53 8.57 27.30
N GLU A 386 21.47 9.59 28.16
CA GLU A 386 20.24 10.38 28.38
C GLU A 386 20.35 11.87 27.96
N PRO A 387 19.23 12.52 27.54
CA PRO A 387 19.24 13.92 27.17
C PRO A 387 19.68 14.84 28.34
N GLY A 388 20.74 15.62 28.12
CA GLY A 388 21.34 16.52 29.09
C GLY A 388 22.58 15.98 29.81
N GLU A 389 22.92 14.69 29.66
CA GLU A 389 24.11 14.04 30.23
C GLU A 389 25.41 14.50 29.57
N TYR A 390 26.55 14.25 30.22
CA TYR A 390 27.86 14.22 29.57
C TYR A 390 28.22 12.79 29.16
N VAL A 391 29.00 12.64 28.10
CA VAL A 391 29.63 11.37 27.75
C VAL A 391 31.12 11.58 27.45
N HIS A 392 31.92 10.58 27.79
CA HIS A 392 33.37 10.57 27.62
C HIS A 392 33.74 9.87 26.32
N ILE A 393 34.47 10.58 25.45
CA ILE A 393 35.13 9.98 24.29
C ILE A 393 36.57 9.65 24.68
N ARG A 394 36.92 8.36 24.66
CA ARG A 394 38.24 7.88 25.09
C ARG A 394 38.71 6.64 24.32
N ARG A 395 39.95 6.21 24.56
CA ARG A 395 40.59 5.05 23.89
C ARG A 395 40.56 5.16 22.36
N VAL A 396 40.67 6.38 21.84
CA VAL A 396 40.76 6.68 20.40
C VAL A 396 42.03 6.02 19.85
N THR A 397 41.87 5.06 18.94
CA THR A 397 43.00 4.30 18.37
C THR A 397 43.20 4.68 16.91
N VAL A 398 44.46 4.98 16.56
CA VAL A 398 44.87 5.45 15.24
C VAL A 398 45.98 4.59 14.67
N ARG A 399 45.94 4.37 13.35
CA ARG A 399 46.96 3.64 12.58
C ARG A 399 47.70 4.60 11.67
N ASN A 400 49.02 4.49 11.60
CA ASN A 400 49.82 5.16 10.58
C ASN A 400 49.97 4.24 9.35
N VAL A 401 49.18 4.45 8.31
CA VAL A 401 49.26 3.72 7.03
C VAL A 401 50.32 4.29 6.07
N GLY A 402 51.07 5.32 6.50
CA GLY A 402 52.16 5.93 5.73
C GLY A 402 53.51 5.22 5.87
N GLY A 403 54.49 5.68 5.08
CA GLY A 403 55.83 5.08 4.99
C GLY A 403 56.90 5.67 5.91
N MET A 404 56.53 6.65 6.74
CA MET A 404 57.38 7.30 7.74
C MET A 404 56.60 7.52 9.04
N PRO A 405 57.25 7.77 10.20
CA PRO A 405 56.56 8.07 11.45
C PRO A 405 55.64 9.30 11.37
N SER A 406 54.58 9.34 12.18
CA SER A 406 53.73 10.53 12.30
C SER A 406 54.47 11.72 12.94
N PRO A 407 53.96 12.95 12.85
CA PRO A 407 54.64 14.13 13.39
C PRO A 407 54.85 14.09 14.90
N THR A 408 55.80 14.90 15.35
CA THR A 408 56.08 15.18 16.77
C THR A 408 55.14 16.23 17.38
N VAL A 409 54.30 16.87 16.56
CA VAL A 409 53.33 17.90 16.98
C VAL A 409 52.05 17.24 17.55
N PRO A 410 51.60 17.58 18.77
CA PRO A 410 50.35 17.04 19.33
C PRO A 410 49.12 17.52 18.53
N ILE A 411 48.37 16.60 17.92
CA ILE A 411 47.16 16.92 17.15
C ILE A 411 45.92 16.77 18.04
N PRO A 412 45.13 17.83 18.29
CA PRO A 412 43.93 17.74 19.12
C PRO A 412 42.80 16.98 18.42
N VAL A 413 41.98 16.30 19.23
CA VAL A 413 40.73 15.64 18.79
C VAL A 413 39.53 16.42 19.31
N SER A 414 38.52 16.62 18.46
CA SER A 414 37.28 17.36 18.78
C SER A 414 36.05 16.72 18.13
N LEU A 415 34.85 17.25 18.38
CA LEU A 415 33.61 16.74 17.82
C LEU A 415 33.43 17.24 16.37
N ALA A 416 32.97 16.40 15.46
CA ALA A 416 32.74 16.80 14.07
C ALA A 416 31.40 17.51 13.86
N ASP A 417 31.30 18.29 12.78
CA ASP A 417 30.20 19.22 12.45
C ASP A 417 28.86 18.55 12.08
N HIS A 418 28.71 17.26 12.40
CA HIS A 418 27.59 16.38 12.01
C HIS A 418 27.04 15.56 13.19
N SER A 419 27.43 15.89 14.41
CA SER A 419 26.95 15.28 15.65
C SER A 419 25.83 16.13 16.26
N ASP A 420 24.73 16.29 15.51
CA ASP A 420 23.66 17.26 15.79
C ASP A 420 23.00 17.13 17.17
N GLN A 421 22.94 15.92 17.76
CA GLN A 421 22.42 15.66 19.10
C GLN A 421 23.33 16.12 20.25
N PHE A 422 24.53 16.65 19.96
CA PHE A 422 25.58 16.86 20.96
C PHE A 422 26.17 18.28 20.93
N GLU A 423 26.82 18.67 22.03
CA GLU A 423 27.49 19.96 22.22
C GLU A 423 28.92 19.74 22.75
N GLU A 424 29.87 20.52 22.25
CA GLU A 424 31.25 20.51 22.77
C GLU A 424 31.28 21.18 24.16
N VAL A 425 31.91 20.52 25.13
CA VAL A 425 32.16 21.10 26.45
C VAL A 425 33.41 21.99 26.38
N SER A 426 33.54 22.95 27.30
CA SER A 426 34.75 23.78 27.39
C SER A 426 36.00 22.90 27.57
N ALA A 427 37.15 23.37 27.08
CA ALA A 427 38.43 22.69 27.27
C ALA A 427 38.85 22.61 28.76
N GLU A 428 38.30 23.48 29.61
CA GLU A 428 38.60 23.57 31.04
C GLU A 428 37.79 22.54 31.85
N ASP A 429 36.52 22.32 31.49
CA ASP A 429 35.60 21.40 32.19
C ASP A 429 35.55 20.00 31.55
N GLY A 430 35.71 19.93 30.22
CA GLY A 430 35.60 18.72 29.43
C GLY A 430 36.93 18.02 29.13
N GLY A 431 38.06 18.72 29.33
CA GLY A 431 39.39 18.24 28.99
C GLY A 431 39.70 18.27 27.49
N VAL A 432 40.99 18.11 27.15
CA VAL A 432 41.49 18.06 25.76
C VAL A 432 42.33 16.80 25.59
N ALA A 433 42.12 16.08 24.48
CA ALA A 433 42.85 14.87 24.15
C ALA A 433 43.59 15.01 22.81
N TYR A 434 44.77 14.41 22.71
CA TYR A 434 45.71 14.60 21.60
C TYR A 434 46.14 13.24 21.02
N LEU A 435 46.25 13.16 19.69
CA LEU A 435 46.75 11.95 19.03
C LEU A 435 48.21 11.66 19.43
N PRO A 436 48.59 10.38 19.59
CA PRO A 436 49.97 10.00 19.86
C PRO A 436 50.94 10.50 18.79
N THR A 437 52.07 11.03 19.23
CA THR A 437 53.14 11.55 18.37
C THR A 437 54.09 10.43 17.93
N SER A 438 54.80 10.62 16.81
CA SER A 438 55.85 9.71 16.32
C SER A 438 55.43 8.24 16.12
N ILE A 439 54.16 7.97 15.80
CA ILE A 439 53.62 6.62 15.54
C ILE A 439 54.40 6.00 14.37
N PRO A 440 55.09 4.86 14.54
CA PRO A 440 55.89 4.24 13.49
C PRO A 440 55.10 3.95 12.20
N ALA A 441 55.80 3.89 11.05
CA ALA A 441 55.20 3.46 9.80
C ALA A 441 54.55 2.06 9.94
N THR A 442 53.30 1.90 9.49
CA THR A 442 52.44 0.72 9.71
C THR A 442 52.09 0.39 11.18
N GLY A 443 52.45 1.24 12.13
CA GLY A 443 52.12 1.08 13.55
C GLY A 443 50.72 1.58 13.92
N GLU A 444 50.20 1.07 15.04
CA GLU A 444 48.96 1.54 15.67
C GLU A 444 49.26 2.05 17.09
N ALA A 445 48.53 3.08 17.53
CA ALA A 445 48.65 3.66 18.87
C ALA A 445 47.30 4.16 19.37
N SER A 446 47.09 4.10 20.69
CA SER A 446 45.90 4.65 21.34
C SER A 446 46.23 5.96 22.05
N MET A 447 45.31 6.92 21.94
CA MET A 447 45.32 8.21 22.62
C MET A 447 45.29 8.05 24.15
N GLU A 448 46.17 8.77 24.85
CA GLU A 448 46.05 8.96 26.29
C GLU A 448 45.09 10.12 26.60
N GLY A 449 44.26 9.95 27.64
CA GLY A 449 43.23 10.91 28.03
C GLY A 449 41.86 10.68 27.37
N SER A 450 41.00 11.67 27.55
CA SER A 450 39.58 11.68 27.15
C SER A 450 39.07 13.11 27.05
N PHE A 451 37.99 13.34 26.31
CA PHE A 451 37.26 14.60 26.33
C PHE A 451 35.75 14.36 26.51
N LYS A 452 35.07 15.30 27.18
CA LYS A 452 33.61 15.27 27.36
C LYS A 452 32.89 15.98 26.21
N VAL A 453 31.73 15.45 25.85
CA VAL A 453 30.71 16.12 25.04
C VAL A 453 29.35 15.96 25.72
N ARG A 454 28.46 16.94 25.58
CA ARG A 454 27.14 16.92 26.23
C ARG A 454 26.08 16.43 25.25
N ILE A 455 25.15 15.59 25.72
CA ILE A 455 23.92 15.25 24.98
C ILE A 455 22.94 16.40 25.15
N LYS A 456 22.36 16.91 24.05
CA LYS A 456 21.46 18.06 24.11
C LYS A 456 20.23 17.77 25.00
N PRO A 457 19.82 18.71 25.87
CA PRO A 457 18.58 18.57 26.61
C PRO A 457 17.38 18.43 25.67
N ASN A 458 16.46 17.51 25.99
CA ASN A 458 15.26 17.31 25.20
C ASN A 458 14.33 18.53 25.30
N THR A 459 14.16 19.25 24.18
CA THR A 459 13.28 20.42 24.06
C THR A 459 11.95 20.12 23.37
N ILE A 460 11.73 18.89 22.87
CA ILE A 460 10.58 18.52 22.03
C ILE A 460 9.92 17.24 22.58
N PHE A 461 8.94 17.43 23.47
CA PHE A 461 8.11 16.34 23.99
C PHE A 461 7.17 15.77 22.91
N SER A 462 7.65 14.71 22.26
CA SER A 462 6.91 13.93 21.28
C SER A 462 5.80 13.10 21.94
N SER A 463 4.74 12.82 21.15
CA SER A 463 3.55 12.01 21.42
C SER A 463 3.33 11.43 22.84
N THR A 464 2.23 11.84 23.48
CA THR A 464 1.65 11.18 24.65
C THR A 464 1.57 9.66 24.48
N GLY A 465 2.12 8.91 25.44
CA GLY A 465 2.07 7.45 25.46
C GLY A 465 3.22 6.72 24.73
N THR A 466 4.22 7.44 24.23
CA THR A 466 5.50 6.86 23.75
C THR A 466 6.66 7.32 24.62
N ARG A 467 7.49 6.38 25.11
CA ARG A 467 8.77 6.68 25.78
C ARG A 467 9.73 7.36 24.79
N PHE A 468 10.47 8.36 25.26
CA PHE A 468 11.49 9.04 24.45
C PHE A 468 12.61 8.09 24.03
N SER A 469 12.96 8.10 22.74
CA SER A 469 14.05 7.34 22.13
C SER A 469 14.48 8.05 20.84
N GLU A 470 15.75 8.45 20.75
CA GLU A 470 16.37 9.08 19.58
C GLU A 470 17.69 8.37 19.23
N ARG A 471 18.17 8.50 17.98
CA ARG A 471 19.45 7.95 17.55
C ARG A 471 20.47 9.05 17.27
N GLY A 472 21.46 9.15 18.15
CA GLY A 472 22.59 10.06 18.02
C GLY A 472 23.74 9.44 17.23
N TRP A 473 24.45 10.27 16.47
CA TRP A 473 25.64 9.86 15.72
C TRP A 473 26.88 10.59 16.23
N PHE A 474 27.84 9.84 16.77
CA PHE A 474 29.17 10.37 17.06
C PHE A 474 30.07 10.27 15.84
N GLN A 475 30.63 11.41 15.44
CA GLN A 475 31.79 11.50 14.58
C GLN A 475 32.79 12.46 15.23
N ILE A 476 34.04 12.03 15.35
CA ILE A 476 35.15 12.87 15.83
C ILE A 476 35.99 13.37 14.66
N ARG A 477 36.68 14.50 14.84
CA ARG A 477 37.66 15.05 13.90
C ARG A 477 39.00 15.26 14.59
N ALA A 478 40.06 15.24 13.80
CA ALA A 478 41.37 15.71 14.19
C ALA A 478 41.80 16.76 13.15
N ASP A 479 42.12 17.96 13.61
CA ASP A 479 42.54 19.07 12.75
C ASP A 479 44.00 19.40 13.06
N MET A 480 44.85 19.40 12.03
CA MET A 480 46.30 19.57 12.19
C MET A 480 46.61 21.01 12.67
N PRO A 481 47.31 21.18 13.81
CA PRO A 481 47.79 22.49 14.25
C PRO A 481 48.64 23.18 13.20
N TRP A 482 48.71 24.51 13.28
CA TRP A 482 49.33 25.40 12.30
C TRP A 482 48.64 25.41 10.92
N LEU A 483 48.38 24.26 10.30
CA LEU A 483 47.76 24.17 8.97
C LEU A 483 46.24 24.46 8.94
N GLU A 484 45.55 24.44 10.09
CA GLU A 484 44.10 24.60 10.23
C GLU A 484 43.30 23.66 9.30
N LYS A 485 43.83 22.46 9.09
CA LYS A 485 43.36 21.51 8.06
C LYS A 485 42.97 20.18 8.70
N ARG A 486 41.76 19.72 8.41
CA ARG A 486 41.25 18.41 8.85
C ARG A 486 42.09 17.26 8.32
N MET A 487 42.36 16.27 9.17
CA MET A 487 43.06 15.06 8.76
C MET A 487 42.24 14.26 7.74
N PRO A 488 42.83 13.85 6.60
CA PRO A 488 42.19 12.90 5.71
C PRO A 488 42.05 11.53 6.40
N SER A 489 41.05 10.73 6.02
CA SER A 489 40.80 9.39 6.57
C SER A 489 40.49 9.33 8.08
N PHE A 490 40.08 10.44 8.69
CA PHE A 490 39.65 10.53 10.09
C PHE A 490 38.11 10.48 10.22
N GLU A 491 37.44 9.61 9.46
CA GLU A 491 35.98 9.54 9.37
C GLU A 491 35.44 8.19 9.88
N LEU A 492 35.33 8.06 11.21
CA LEU A 492 34.60 6.95 11.84
C LEU A 492 33.31 7.47 12.48
N ARG A 493 32.20 6.79 12.22
CA ARG A 493 30.88 7.07 12.81
C ARG A 493 30.48 5.96 13.78
N LYS A 494 29.85 6.35 14.89
CA LYS A 494 29.32 5.45 15.92
C LYS A 494 27.89 5.86 16.28
N GLU A 495 26.96 4.93 16.15
CA GLU A 495 25.55 5.12 16.52
C GLU A 495 25.38 4.88 18.03
N ILE A 496 24.56 5.70 18.69
CA ILE A 496 24.04 5.44 20.04
C ILE A 496 22.52 5.68 20.10
N ASP A 497 21.80 4.83 20.82
CA ASP A 497 20.40 5.07 21.16
C ASP A 497 20.33 5.93 22.44
N ILE A 498 19.72 7.11 22.36
CA ILE A 498 19.54 8.09 23.45
C ILE A 498 18.15 7.89 24.06
N SER A 499 18.06 7.67 25.37
CA SER A 499 16.78 7.55 26.10
C SER A 499 16.96 7.80 27.60
N TYR A 500 15.89 8.12 28.31
CA TYR A 500 15.93 8.20 29.78
C TYR A 500 15.97 6.80 30.42
N PRO A 501 16.64 6.62 31.58
CA PRO A 501 16.76 5.32 32.25
C PRO A 501 15.45 4.81 32.89
N CYS A 502 14.34 5.55 32.81
CA CYS A 502 13.03 5.12 33.33
C CYS A 502 11.87 5.33 32.33
N GLY A 503 10.68 4.90 32.73
CA GLY A 503 9.44 5.06 31.96
C GLY A 503 8.23 4.39 32.63
N PHE A 504 7.05 4.60 32.08
CA PHE A 504 5.83 3.93 32.52
C PHE A 504 5.67 2.54 31.89
N GLY A 505 5.15 1.59 32.67
CA GLY A 505 4.68 0.29 32.22
C GLY A 505 3.16 0.24 32.04
N ASP A 506 2.56 -0.88 32.44
CA ASP A 506 1.11 -1.11 32.34
C ASP A 506 0.28 -0.17 33.24
N PHE A 507 -0.96 0.10 32.82
CA PHE A 507 -2.00 0.81 33.57
C PHE A 507 -3.26 -0.05 33.71
N ASP A 508 -3.61 -0.43 34.93
CA ASP A 508 -4.86 -1.11 35.32
C ASP A 508 -5.86 -0.07 35.85
N HIS A 509 -7.01 0.07 35.18
CA HIS A 509 -8.04 1.06 35.50
C HIS A 509 -9.40 0.67 34.90
N LEU A 510 -10.48 1.13 35.54
CA LEU A 510 -11.85 0.89 35.08
C LEU A 510 -12.28 1.98 34.09
N CYS A 511 -12.54 1.63 32.83
CA CYS A 511 -12.86 2.60 31.77
C CYS A 511 -14.11 3.46 32.01
N THR A 512 -15.03 2.99 32.87
CA THR A 512 -16.20 3.76 33.34
C THR A 512 -16.25 3.73 34.87
N VAL A 513 -16.50 4.88 35.48
CA VAL A 513 -16.62 5.07 36.94
C VAL A 513 -17.97 5.71 37.27
N ALA A 514 -18.55 5.36 38.42
CA ALA A 514 -19.81 5.92 38.85
C ALA A 514 -19.68 7.38 39.31
N GLN A 515 -20.73 8.19 39.11
CA GLN A 515 -20.94 9.40 39.92
C GLN A 515 -20.89 9.02 41.43
N SER A 516 -20.23 9.84 42.25
CA SER A 516 -19.99 9.60 43.68
C SER A 516 -19.12 8.39 44.07
N ALA A 517 -18.56 7.62 43.12
CA ALA A 517 -17.66 6.51 43.47
C ALA A 517 -16.22 6.97 43.73
N THR A 518 -15.57 6.27 44.66
CA THR A 518 -14.11 6.26 44.80
C THR A 518 -13.55 5.08 44.00
N SER A 519 -12.61 5.36 43.11
CA SER A 519 -11.97 4.41 42.20
C SER A 519 -10.45 4.58 42.24
N LYS A 520 -9.72 3.76 41.49
CA LYS A 520 -8.25 3.79 41.43
C LYS A 520 -7.68 3.51 40.05
N ILE A 521 -6.47 4.01 39.83
CA ILE A 521 -5.60 3.66 38.71
C ILE A 521 -4.35 3.02 39.31
N THR A 522 -4.13 1.75 39.01
CA THR A 522 -2.87 1.05 39.31
C THR A 522 -1.93 1.25 38.14
N TYR A 523 -0.68 1.66 38.36
CA TYR A 523 0.28 1.91 37.28
C TYR A 523 1.69 1.43 37.66
N LYS A 524 2.48 1.04 36.65
CA LYS A 524 3.86 0.58 36.84
C LYS A 524 4.86 1.65 36.45
N VAL A 525 5.94 1.77 37.21
CA VAL A 525 7.13 2.58 36.86
C VAL A 525 8.33 1.64 36.79
N GLN A 526 9.04 1.65 35.68
CA GLN A 526 10.14 0.71 35.40
C GLN A 526 11.49 1.43 35.34
N ASN A 527 12.50 0.82 35.94
CA ASN A 527 13.90 1.16 35.74
C ASN A 527 14.45 0.32 34.56
N PHE A 528 15.01 1.00 33.56
CA PHE A 528 15.66 0.41 32.40
C PHE A 528 17.19 0.53 32.46
N GLY A 529 17.74 1.31 33.38
CA GLY A 529 19.19 1.46 33.59
C GLY A 529 19.81 0.34 34.44
N ASN A 530 21.12 0.44 34.62
CA ASN A 530 21.96 -0.48 35.42
C ASN A 530 22.25 0.06 36.84
N GLN A 531 21.94 1.33 37.13
CA GLN A 531 21.97 1.91 38.47
C GLN A 531 20.56 1.93 39.09
N PRO A 532 20.43 1.94 40.44
CA PRO A 532 19.15 2.18 41.09
C PRO A 532 18.72 3.65 40.99
N ILE A 533 17.41 3.90 40.98
CA ILE A 533 16.78 5.23 40.84
C ILE A 533 15.53 5.33 41.73
N GLY A 534 15.06 6.53 42.05
CA GLY A 534 13.97 6.76 43.00
C GLY A 534 14.47 7.00 44.43
N GLU A 535 13.62 7.57 45.28
CA GLU A 535 14.04 8.21 46.53
C GLU A 535 14.44 7.22 47.63
N THR A 536 15.45 7.62 48.43
CA THR A 536 16.02 6.84 49.53
C THR A 536 16.07 7.63 50.84
N ASN A 537 15.52 7.05 51.91
CA ASN A 537 15.54 7.62 53.29
C ASN A 537 16.93 7.61 53.96
N VAL A 538 18.03 7.48 53.21
CA VAL A 538 19.40 7.37 53.72
C VAL A 538 20.32 8.23 52.86
N SER A 539 20.94 9.23 53.46
CA SER A 539 21.96 10.07 52.83
C SER A 539 23.30 9.32 52.72
N THR A 540 23.60 8.77 51.54
CA THR A 540 24.92 8.25 51.16
C THR A 540 25.61 9.21 50.19
N GLU A 541 26.94 9.10 50.03
CA GLU A 541 27.75 9.96 49.15
C GLU A 541 27.41 9.82 47.65
N ARG A 542 26.55 8.86 47.30
CA ARG A 542 25.86 8.74 46.00
C ARG A 542 24.41 8.33 46.25
N SER A 543 23.54 9.31 46.51
CA SER A 543 22.10 9.10 46.55
C SER A 543 21.57 8.79 45.14
N PRO A 544 20.70 7.78 44.96
CA PRO A 544 19.97 7.56 43.72
C PRO A 544 19.17 8.80 43.31
N ARG A 545 19.10 9.07 41.99
CA ARG A 545 18.35 10.20 41.43
C ARG A 545 16.87 10.13 41.78
N ALA A 546 16.31 11.24 42.25
CA ALA A 546 14.92 11.33 42.64
C ALA A 546 13.98 11.15 41.43
N MET A 547 12.81 10.59 41.69
CA MET A 547 11.76 10.37 40.70
C MET A 547 10.41 10.75 41.31
N GLU A 548 9.55 11.34 40.49
CA GLU A 548 8.24 11.84 40.89
C GLU A 548 7.22 11.55 39.79
N VAL A 549 6.01 11.17 40.16
CA VAL A 549 4.88 11.03 39.23
C VAL A 549 3.86 12.11 39.57
N SER A 550 3.74 13.10 38.70
CA SER A 550 2.71 14.12 38.80
C SER A 550 1.44 13.63 38.12
N ILE A 551 0.34 13.62 38.86
CA ILE A 551 -0.96 13.13 38.41
C ILE A 551 -1.94 14.29 38.48
N SER A 552 -2.73 14.49 37.42
CA SER A 552 -3.71 15.58 37.36
C SER A 552 -5.04 15.16 36.75
N MET A 553 -6.13 15.69 37.31
CA MET A 553 -7.52 15.41 36.91
C MET A 553 -8.33 16.72 36.86
N PRO A 554 -9.23 16.93 35.86
CA PRO A 554 -10.03 18.14 35.79
C PRO A 554 -11.07 18.20 36.92
N HIS A 555 -10.97 19.24 37.76
CA HIS A 555 -11.78 19.45 38.96
C HIS A 555 -13.32 19.39 38.75
N VAL A 556 -13.81 19.58 37.53
CA VAL A 556 -15.24 19.49 37.19
C VAL A 556 -15.79 18.04 37.22
N PHE A 557 -14.91 17.03 37.24
CA PHE A 557 -15.28 15.62 37.31
C PHE A 557 -15.00 14.98 38.68
N GLY A 558 -14.09 15.53 39.48
CA GLY A 558 -13.63 14.88 40.70
C GLY A 558 -12.27 15.36 41.20
N HIS A 559 -11.78 14.66 42.21
CA HIS A 559 -10.51 14.92 42.89
C HIS A 559 -9.69 13.64 43.00
N LEU A 560 -8.37 13.78 42.96
CA LEU A 560 -7.40 12.75 43.34
C LEU A 560 -7.30 12.73 44.87
N VAL A 561 -7.13 11.56 45.47
CA VAL A 561 -7.00 11.39 46.93
C VAL A 561 -5.54 11.12 47.28
N ALA A 562 -4.91 11.99 48.07
CA ALA A 562 -3.47 11.86 48.38
C ALA A 562 -3.15 10.63 49.25
N SER A 563 -2.30 9.74 48.73
CA SER A 563 -1.90 8.48 49.41
C SER A 563 -1.24 8.68 50.77
N THR A 564 -0.66 9.87 51.03
CA THR A 564 0.08 10.21 52.26
C THR A 564 -0.72 11.05 53.27
N THR A 565 -1.70 11.84 52.81
CA THR A 565 -2.43 12.82 53.66
C THR A 565 -3.95 12.65 53.64
N GLY A 566 -4.50 11.88 52.71
CA GLY A 566 -5.95 11.72 52.52
C GLY A 566 -6.68 12.97 52.02
N VAL A 567 -5.95 14.00 51.57
CA VAL A 567 -6.53 15.26 51.08
C VAL A 567 -6.93 15.15 49.60
N ASP A 568 -8.14 15.61 49.29
CA ASP A 568 -8.68 15.70 47.93
C ASP A 568 -8.03 16.89 47.16
N ALA A 569 -7.42 16.63 46.00
CA ALA A 569 -6.74 17.64 45.19
C ALA A 569 -6.98 17.46 43.67
N SER A 570 -6.69 18.48 42.85
CA SER A 570 -6.77 18.40 41.37
C SER A 570 -5.46 17.98 40.70
N ARG A 571 -4.33 18.15 41.40
CA ARG A 571 -3.00 17.64 41.06
C ARG A 571 -2.39 17.03 42.33
N ILE A 572 -1.69 15.92 42.19
CA ILE A 572 -0.92 15.25 43.25
C ILE A 572 0.42 14.85 42.66
N ASP A 573 1.48 15.07 43.43
CA ASP A 573 2.85 14.76 43.04
C ASP A 573 3.36 13.64 43.97
N GLU A 574 3.48 12.41 43.46
CA GLU A 574 3.88 11.22 44.24
C GLU A 574 5.37 10.88 44.01
N ALA A 575 6.18 10.93 45.07
CA ALA A 575 7.57 10.49 45.02
C ALA A 575 7.66 8.96 44.79
N VAL A 576 8.51 8.54 43.85
CA VAL A 576 8.72 7.14 43.50
C VAL A 576 9.86 6.58 44.35
N GLY A 577 9.55 5.60 45.20
CA GLY A 577 10.54 4.93 46.03
C GLY A 577 11.53 4.06 45.24
N LEU A 578 12.73 3.87 45.79
CA LEU A 578 13.87 3.17 45.20
C LEU A 578 13.54 1.91 44.36
N ILE A 579 13.74 2.01 43.04
CA ILE A 579 13.67 0.92 42.07
C ILE A 579 15.07 0.38 41.79
N ARG A 580 15.25 -0.94 41.87
CA ARG A 580 16.51 -1.62 41.53
C ARG A 580 16.81 -1.57 40.02
N PRO A 581 18.07 -1.77 39.60
CA PRO A 581 18.44 -1.94 38.19
C PRO A 581 17.54 -2.96 37.48
N ARG A 582 17.03 -2.60 36.30
CA ARG A 582 16.13 -3.43 35.46
C ARG A 582 14.81 -3.89 36.12
N ASP A 583 14.45 -3.35 37.30
CA ASP A 583 13.30 -3.76 38.11
C ASP A 583 12.07 -2.84 37.89
N THR A 584 10.92 -3.15 38.51
CA THR A 584 9.65 -2.41 38.32
C THR A 584 8.87 -2.27 39.63
N ILE A 585 8.49 -1.04 39.98
CA ILE A 585 7.58 -0.76 41.10
C ILE A 585 6.14 -0.59 40.59
N THR A 586 5.17 -0.98 41.42
CA THR A 586 3.74 -0.78 41.15
C THR A 586 3.19 0.25 42.14
N MET A 587 2.56 1.30 41.62
CA MET A 587 1.97 2.42 42.35
C MET A 587 0.46 2.47 42.09
N GLN A 588 -0.30 3.23 42.91
CA GLN A 588 -1.76 3.21 42.86
C GLN A 588 -2.39 4.50 43.37
N GLN A 589 -2.81 5.37 42.45
CA GLN A 589 -3.52 6.61 42.77
C GLN A 589 -5.03 6.36 42.89
N GLN A 590 -5.64 6.83 43.99
CA GLN A 590 -7.10 6.85 44.19
C GLN A 590 -7.73 8.17 43.73
N PHE A 591 -8.99 8.15 43.31
CA PHE A 591 -9.73 9.35 42.91
C PHE A 591 -11.24 9.18 43.16
N ARG A 592 -11.91 10.29 43.50
CA ARG A 592 -13.35 10.36 43.78
C ARG A 592 -14.04 11.20 42.70
N VAL A 593 -15.08 10.64 42.07
CA VAL A 593 -15.88 11.32 41.04
C VAL A 593 -17.03 12.09 41.70
N LEU A 594 -17.28 13.34 41.29
CA LEU A 594 -18.35 14.16 41.87
C LEU A 594 -19.74 13.62 41.54
N GLN A 595 -20.70 13.84 42.45
CA GLN A 595 -22.11 13.47 42.25
C GLN A 595 -22.75 14.22 41.05
N ASN A 596 -22.34 15.46 40.82
CA ASN A 596 -22.85 16.34 39.76
C ASN A 596 -22.01 16.28 38.47
N ALA A 597 -21.01 15.39 38.37
CA ALA A 597 -20.20 15.23 37.17
C ALA A 597 -21.08 14.75 35.99
N GLU A 598 -20.88 15.35 34.81
CA GLU A 598 -21.74 15.15 33.64
C GLU A 598 -21.75 13.69 33.13
N ASN A 599 -22.95 13.18 32.83
CA ASN A 599 -23.18 11.77 32.54
C ASN A 599 -22.71 11.35 31.13
N HIS A 600 -22.14 10.15 30.99
CA HIS A 600 -21.49 9.62 29.78
C HIS A 600 -20.37 10.48 29.18
N LYS A 601 -19.92 11.51 29.90
CA LYS A 601 -18.85 12.40 29.47
C LYS A 601 -17.48 11.76 29.74
N HIS A 602 -16.56 11.91 28.79
CA HIS A 602 -15.18 11.43 28.93
C HIS A 602 -14.28 12.52 29.49
N PHE A 603 -13.38 12.12 30.39
CA PHE A 603 -12.32 12.96 30.93
C PHE A 603 -10.97 12.25 30.85
N LEU A 604 -9.91 13.01 31.08
CA LEU A 604 -8.52 12.58 30.95
C LEU A 604 -7.83 12.76 32.29
N VAL A 605 -7.20 11.71 32.81
CA VAL A 605 -6.24 11.81 33.93
C VAL A 605 -4.85 11.74 33.31
N THR A 606 -4.03 12.76 33.57
CA THR A 606 -2.67 12.86 33.01
C THR A 606 -1.67 12.42 34.06
N PHE A 607 -0.70 11.60 33.66
CA PHE A 607 0.40 11.08 34.46
C PHE A 607 1.71 11.51 33.80
N ASP A 608 2.46 12.36 34.48
CA ASP A 608 3.75 12.89 34.03
C ASP A 608 4.84 12.32 34.93
N LEU A 609 5.72 11.48 34.37
CA LEU A 609 6.87 10.93 35.07
C LEU A 609 8.04 11.92 34.97
N TYR A 610 8.56 12.35 36.11
CA TYR A 610 9.73 13.19 36.23
C TYR A 610 10.91 12.42 36.85
N LEU A 611 12.11 12.77 36.40
CA LEU A 611 13.40 12.26 36.88
C LEU A 611 14.34 13.45 37.11
N GLU A 612 15.07 13.42 38.22
CA GLU A 612 16.10 14.43 38.53
C GLU A 612 17.16 14.49 37.43
N ALA A 613 17.56 15.69 37.01
CA ALA A 613 18.56 15.90 35.96
C ALA A 613 19.91 15.22 36.29
N PRO A 614 20.69 14.79 35.28
CA PRO A 614 22.05 14.27 35.50
C PRO A 614 23.03 15.35 36.00
N GLU A 615 22.70 16.63 35.86
CA GLU A 615 23.46 17.78 36.35
C GLU A 615 22.52 18.69 37.16
N GLN A 616 22.81 18.91 38.44
CA GLN A 616 22.13 19.91 39.27
C GLN A 616 22.82 21.27 39.07
N GLN A 617 22.10 22.30 38.62
CA GLN A 617 22.67 23.65 38.48
C GLN A 617 22.62 24.45 39.78
N HIS A 618 21.78 24.04 40.73
CA HIS A 618 21.60 24.67 42.02
C HIS A 618 21.57 23.63 43.16
N ILE A 619 22.38 23.86 44.21
CA ILE A 619 22.53 22.94 45.35
C ILE A 619 21.22 22.81 46.17
N ASP A 620 20.38 23.85 46.16
CA ASP A 620 19.17 23.94 46.98
C ASP A 620 17.86 23.52 46.26
N MET A 621 17.91 23.16 44.96
CA MET A 621 16.73 22.75 44.19
C MET A 621 17.04 21.56 43.27
N ARG A 622 16.21 20.51 43.33
CA ARG A 622 16.28 19.39 42.37
C ARG A 622 15.70 19.83 41.03
N ASP A 623 16.53 19.93 40.00
CA ASP A 623 16.10 20.19 38.62
C ASP A 623 15.40 18.93 38.05
N MET A 624 14.06 18.93 38.04
CA MET A 624 13.26 17.75 37.61
C MET A 624 12.89 17.80 36.12
N VAL A 625 13.32 16.80 35.36
CA VAL A 625 13.09 16.67 33.91
C VAL A 625 11.90 15.74 33.66
N LEU A 626 10.95 16.17 32.82
CA LEU A 626 9.86 15.32 32.34
C LEU A 626 10.44 14.21 31.44
N VAL A 627 10.13 12.96 31.73
CA VAL A 627 10.59 11.76 31.01
C VAL A 627 9.51 11.22 30.07
N GLU A 628 8.29 11.08 30.58
CA GLU A 628 7.18 10.49 29.83
C GLU A 628 5.84 11.05 30.30
N ARG A 629 4.93 11.32 29.34
CA ARG A 629 3.54 11.72 29.60
C ARG A 629 2.58 10.63 29.13
N ARG A 630 1.79 10.10 30.07
CA ARG A 630 0.68 9.16 29.84
C ARG A 630 -0.65 9.84 30.11
N VAL A 631 -1.69 9.40 29.42
CA VAL A 631 -3.06 9.89 29.63
C VAL A 631 -4.02 8.71 29.68
N VAL A 632 -4.75 8.59 30.78
CA VAL A 632 -5.81 7.60 30.99
C VAL A 632 -7.15 8.27 30.67
N ARG A 633 -7.92 7.70 29.73
CA ARG A 633 -9.26 8.20 29.37
C ARG A 633 -10.34 7.43 30.13
N LEU A 634 -11.09 8.15 30.95
CA LEU A 634 -12.18 7.62 31.77
C LEU A 634 -13.53 8.17 31.31
N GLN A 635 -14.61 7.44 31.61
CA GLN A 635 -15.99 7.91 31.48
C GLN A 635 -16.66 8.04 32.85
N VAL A 636 -17.38 9.14 33.09
CA VAL A 636 -18.37 9.23 34.17
C VAL A 636 -19.69 8.59 33.71
N SER A 637 -20.33 7.81 34.58
CA SER A 637 -21.65 7.24 34.33
C SER A 637 -22.52 7.25 35.60
N SER A 638 -23.80 7.56 35.46
CA SER A 638 -24.78 7.41 36.55
C SER A 638 -24.92 5.94 36.95
N MET A 639 -24.95 5.66 38.25
CA MET A 639 -25.27 4.32 38.76
C MET A 639 -26.66 3.88 38.27
N TYR A 640 -26.80 2.60 37.91
CA TYR A 640 -28.10 2.06 37.51
C TYR A 640 -29.07 2.06 38.70
N MET A 641 -30.13 2.86 38.59
CA MET A 641 -31.28 2.84 39.48
C MET A 641 -32.52 2.51 38.65
N ARG A 642 -33.38 1.63 39.19
CA ARG A 642 -34.57 1.14 38.49
C ARG A 642 -35.79 1.99 38.79
N THR A 643 -36.29 2.76 37.83
CA THR A 643 -37.52 3.53 37.99
C THR A 643 -38.74 2.61 37.79
N PRO A 644 -39.66 2.47 38.76
CA PRO A 644 -40.80 1.55 38.63
C PRO A 644 -41.65 1.83 37.38
N ASN A 645 -41.76 3.10 37.00
CA ASN A 645 -42.55 3.57 35.86
C ASN A 645 -41.79 3.58 34.51
N ALA A 646 -40.48 3.32 34.45
CA ALA A 646 -39.75 3.26 33.19
C ALA A 646 -40.39 2.30 32.17
N LYS A 647 -40.44 2.70 30.90
CA LYS A 647 -40.99 1.91 29.79
C LYS A 647 -39.91 1.51 28.77
N VAL A 648 -38.72 2.09 28.89
CA VAL A 648 -37.51 1.72 28.14
C VAL A 648 -36.35 1.47 29.11
N LEU A 649 -35.43 0.57 28.76
CA LEU A 649 -34.08 0.49 29.33
C LEU A 649 -33.07 0.83 28.24
N LEU A 650 -32.17 1.78 28.49
CA LEU A 650 -31.04 2.09 27.62
C LEU A 650 -29.76 1.50 28.22
N ILE A 651 -29.16 0.55 27.51
CA ILE A 651 -27.92 -0.14 27.86
C ILE A 651 -26.78 0.52 27.07
N THR A 652 -25.84 1.09 27.80
CA THR A 652 -24.69 1.89 27.35
C THR A 652 -23.38 1.20 27.70
N ASN A 653 -22.26 1.65 27.14
CA ASN A 653 -20.93 1.08 27.34
C ASN A 653 -19.85 2.19 27.37
N PRO A 654 -18.58 1.90 27.72
CA PRO A 654 -17.53 2.91 27.87
C PRO A 654 -17.22 3.77 26.63
N LYS A 655 -17.58 3.31 25.42
CA LYS A 655 -17.42 4.08 24.18
C LYS A 655 -18.66 4.93 23.82
N THR A 656 -19.82 4.69 24.45
CA THR A 656 -21.01 5.57 24.33
C THR A 656 -20.64 7.00 24.72
N THR A 657 -21.10 8.00 23.97
CA THR A 657 -20.91 9.41 24.33
C THR A 657 -22.15 10.04 24.96
N GLU A 658 -21.94 11.06 25.78
CA GLU A 658 -22.95 12.02 26.28
C GLU A 658 -23.97 12.42 25.20
N ARG A 659 -23.50 12.75 23.98
CA ARG A 659 -24.36 13.17 22.87
C ARG A 659 -25.29 12.07 22.38
N GLU A 660 -24.85 10.82 22.39
CA GLU A 660 -25.66 9.67 21.94
C GLU A 660 -26.65 9.26 23.02
N SER A 661 -26.21 9.16 24.29
CA SER A 661 -27.10 8.80 25.39
C SER A 661 -28.16 9.88 25.62
N GLN A 662 -27.82 11.17 25.54
CA GLN A 662 -28.78 12.26 25.68
C GLN A 662 -29.75 12.32 24.48
N ALA A 663 -29.27 12.17 23.23
CA ALA A 663 -30.13 12.20 22.05
C ALA A 663 -31.21 11.11 22.06
N ILE A 664 -30.90 9.93 22.60
CA ILE A 664 -31.85 8.82 22.79
C ILE A 664 -32.83 9.14 23.92
N GLN A 665 -32.34 9.61 25.08
CA GLN A 665 -33.20 9.97 26.22
C GLN A 665 -34.16 11.11 25.87
N ASP A 666 -33.69 12.20 25.26
CA ASP A 666 -34.50 13.33 24.79
C ASP A 666 -35.64 12.87 23.87
N PHE A 667 -35.35 11.96 22.93
CA PHE A 667 -36.36 11.45 22.01
C PHE A 667 -37.44 10.63 22.74
N ILE A 668 -37.03 9.74 23.64
CA ILE A 668 -37.95 8.88 24.39
C ILE A 668 -38.80 9.71 25.37
N GLN A 669 -38.17 10.62 26.11
CA GLN A 669 -38.85 11.45 27.11
C GLN A 669 -39.72 12.53 26.47
N ALA A 670 -39.18 13.35 25.57
CA ALA A 670 -39.91 14.50 25.02
C ALA A 670 -40.83 14.15 23.83
N SER A 671 -40.43 13.21 22.95
CA SER A 671 -41.21 12.89 21.73
C SER A 671 -42.16 11.70 21.92
N LEU A 672 -41.76 10.69 22.69
CA LEU A 672 -42.57 9.49 22.98
C LEU A 672 -43.33 9.55 24.32
N ARG A 673 -42.97 10.50 25.21
CA ARG A 673 -43.56 10.66 26.55
C ARG A 673 -43.42 9.40 27.41
N MET A 674 -42.24 8.80 27.37
CA MET A 674 -41.90 7.57 28.07
C MET A 674 -40.69 7.80 29.00
N GLU A 675 -40.75 7.24 30.20
CA GLU A 675 -39.60 7.16 31.10
C GLU A 675 -38.60 6.08 30.61
N VAL A 676 -37.31 6.33 30.81
CA VAL A 676 -36.20 5.46 30.41
C VAL A 676 -35.22 5.30 31.57
N ASP A 677 -34.91 4.05 31.92
CA ASP A 677 -33.83 3.71 32.84
C ASP A 677 -32.50 3.58 32.08
N LEU A 678 -31.38 3.87 32.75
CA LEU A 678 -30.06 3.96 32.14
C LEU A 678 -29.07 3.01 32.84
N CYS A 679 -28.44 2.12 32.08
CA CYS A 679 -27.52 1.10 32.58
C CYS A 679 -26.22 1.14 31.78
N ASN A 680 -25.07 1.34 32.42
CA ASN A 680 -23.78 1.12 31.76
C ASN A 680 -23.28 -0.30 32.05
N ILE A 681 -23.12 -1.09 31.00
CA ILE A 681 -22.83 -2.52 31.09
C ILE A 681 -21.44 -2.80 31.67
N HIS A 682 -20.47 -1.89 31.51
CA HIS A 682 -19.15 -2.05 32.14
C HIS A 682 -19.19 -1.70 33.63
N GLN A 683 -19.94 -0.67 34.01
CA GLN A 683 -20.08 -0.23 35.40
C GLN A 683 -20.82 -1.25 36.28
N ASN A 684 -21.81 -1.96 35.72
CA ASN A 684 -22.62 -2.94 36.45
C ASN A 684 -22.10 -4.39 36.32
N GLY A 685 -20.91 -4.60 35.74
CA GLY A 685 -20.28 -5.92 35.63
C GLY A 685 -20.99 -6.84 34.63
N GLY A 686 -21.62 -6.26 33.62
CA GLY A 686 -22.50 -6.91 32.67
C GLY A 686 -23.97 -6.59 32.91
N LEU A 687 -24.81 -7.62 32.88
CA LEU A 687 -26.27 -7.52 32.96
C LEU A 687 -26.86 -8.29 34.17
N LEU A 688 -26.02 -8.62 35.15
CA LEU A 688 -26.44 -9.27 36.39
C LEU A 688 -27.13 -8.26 37.31
N TYR A 689 -28.23 -8.66 37.96
CA TYR A 689 -28.76 -7.90 39.09
C TYR A 689 -27.96 -8.28 40.35
N LEU A 690 -27.43 -7.29 41.06
CA LEU A 690 -26.83 -7.46 42.37
C LEU A 690 -27.85 -7.02 43.44
N PRO A 691 -28.45 -7.94 44.23
CA PRO A 691 -29.27 -7.57 45.37
C PRO A 691 -28.45 -6.83 46.44
N GLU A 692 -29.09 -5.91 47.16
CA GLU A 692 -28.45 -5.12 48.22
C GLU A 692 -28.04 -5.99 49.42
N ALA A 693 -26.78 -6.43 49.44
CA ALA A 693 -26.01 -6.96 50.58
C ALA A 693 -26.58 -8.14 51.41
N THR A 694 -27.78 -8.64 51.11
CA THR A 694 -28.58 -9.45 52.06
C THR A 694 -28.94 -10.86 51.57
N ALA A 695 -28.10 -11.47 50.71
CA ALA A 695 -28.12 -12.90 50.46
C ALA A 695 -26.75 -13.43 49.99
N MET A 696 -25.87 -13.81 50.93
CA MET A 696 -24.81 -14.79 50.65
C MET A 696 -25.41 -16.20 50.73
N SER A 697 -26.27 -16.52 49.77
CA SER A 697 -26.77 -17.89 49.53
C SER A 697 -26.04 -18.50 48.33
N GLU A 698 -25.89 -19.82 48.33
CA GLU A 698 -25.10 -20.53 47.33
C GLU A 698 -25.89 -20.73 46.02
N LEU A 699 -25.33 -20.24 44.91
CA LEU A 699 -25.56 -20.73 43.54
C LEU A 699 -26.99 -20.77 42.96
N GLU A 700 -28.00 -20.16 43.58
CA GLU A 700 -29.26 -19.86 42.88
C GLU A 700 -29.03 -18.84 41.74
N GLU A 701 -29.74 -19.00 40.62
CA GLU A 701 -29.43 -18.30 39.37
C GLU A 701 -29.48 -16.78 39.52
N THR A 702 -28.39 -16.10 39.16
CA THR A 702 -28.29 -14.63 39.22
C THR A 702 -29.22 -14.00 38.19
N ASP A 703 -30.38 -13.53 38.66
CA ASP A 703 -31.41 -12.92 37.85
C ASP A 703 -30.84 -11.72 37.06
N SER A 704 -31.06 -11.68 35.75
CA SER A 704 -30.56 -10.57 34.93
C SER A 704 -31.43 -9.34 35.13
N ILE A 705 -30.82 -8.15 35.11
CA ILE A 705 -31.51 -6.83 35.10
C ILE A 705 -32.70 -6.85 34.13
N LEU A 706 -32.52 -7.50 32.98
CA LEU A 706 -33.50 -7.70 31.91
C LEU A 706 -34.83 -8.34 32.38
N HIS A 707 -34.80 -9.30 33.31
CA HIS A 707 -36.01 -9.97 33.82
C HIS A 707 -36.99 -9.01 34.52
N THR A 708 -36.52 -7.83 34.94
CA THR A 708 -37.33 -6.78 35.56
C THR A 708 -38.02 -5.85 34.55
N TYR A 709 -37.77 -6.03 33.24
CA TYR A 709 -38.30 -5.24 32.11
C TYR A 709 -39.28 -6.03 31.23
N ARG A 710 -40.17 -6.81 31.84
CA ARG A 710 -41.30 -7.50 31.16
C ARG A 710 -42.29 -6.47 30.57
N ASN A 711 -42.78 -6.69 29.35
CA ASN A 711 -43.67 -5.78 28.61
C ASN A 711 -43.11 -4.35 28.48
N LYS A 712 -41.80 -4.24 28.20
CA LYS A 712 -41.06 -2.97 28.00
C LYS A 712 -40.14 -3.06 26.76
N SER A 713 -39.56 -1.94 26.37
CA SER A 713 -38.57 -1.86 25.28
C SER A 713 -37.16 -1.83 25.86
N ILE A 714 -36.17 -2.46 25.22
CA ILE A 714 -34.76 -2.39 25.64
C ILE A 714 -33.91 -1.99 24.44
N ILE A 715 -33.02 -1.03 24.63
CA ILE A 715 -32.12 -0.50 23.59
C ILE A 715 -30.70 -0.76 24.05
N PHE A 716 -29.94 -1.52 23.27
CA PHE A 716 -28.53 -1.80 23.48
C PHE A 716 -27.72 -0.93 22.52
N LEU A 717 -26.81 -0.11 23.05
CA LEU A 717 -25.66 0.38 22.29
C LEU A 717 -24.66 -0.78 22.19
N ASN A 718 -24.60 -1.36 21.00
CA ASN A 718 -24.01 -2.67 20.71
C ASN A 718 -22.66 -2.57 19.97
N ASN A 719 -22.12 -1.36 19.86
CA ASN A 719 -20.74 -1.14 19.43
C ASN A 719 -19.77 -1.93 20.34
N ALA A 720 -18.66 -2.40 19.78
CA ALA A 720 -17.67 -3.16 20.52
C ALA A 720 -16.85 -2.27 21.47
N PHE A 721 -16.43 -2.80 22.63
CA PHE A 721 -15.64 -2.12 23.66
C PHE A 721 -14.84 -3.12 24.52
N ASN A 722 -13.73 -2.68 25.14
CA ASN A 722 -12.98 -3.52 26.06
C ASN A 722 -13.80 -3.74 27.35
N PHE A 723 -14.08 -5.00 27.69
CA PHE A 723 -14.79 -5.37 28.91
C PHE A 723 -13.83 -6.05 29.87
N VAL A 724 -13.30 -5.29 30.83
CA VAL A 724 -12.76 -5.77 32.10
C VAL A 724 -11.85 -7.02 31.95
N ASP A 725 -10.69 -6.82 31.33
CA ASP A 725 -9.65 -7.82 30.98
C ASP A 725 -10.07 -9.03 30.13
N CYS A 726 -11.36 -9.19 29.82
CA CYS A 726 -11.88 -10.24 28.95
C CYS A 726 -11.57 -9.98 27.45
N GLY A 727 -11.01 -8.80 27.12
CA GLY A 727 -10.79 -8.29 25.77
C GLY A 727 -11.98 -7.49 25.23
N GLU A 728 -12.04 -7.31 23.91
CA GLU A 728 -13.16 -6.61 23.28
C GLU A 728 -14.44 -7.48 23.27
N ARG A 729 -15.59 -6.84 23.54
CA ARG A 729 -16.94 -7.43 23.62
C ARG A 729 -17.97 -6.44 23.09
N THR A 730 -19.12 -6.95 22.67
CA THR A 730 -20.35 -6.18 22.40
C THR A 730 -21.38 -6.43 23.48
N SER A 731 -22.33 -5.51 23.66
CA SER A 731 -23.41 -5.66 24.65
C SER A 731 -24.29 -6.89 24.42
N ALA A 732 -24.40 -7.36 23.18
CA ALA A 732 -25.06 -8.62 22.81
C ALA A 732 -24.25 -9.87 23.19
N GLN A 733 -22.91 -9.86 23.04
CA GLN A 733 -22.05 -10.97 23.47
C GLN A 733 -22.00 -11.15 24.99
N LEU A 734 -22.34 -10.12 25.76
CA LEU A 734 -22.52 -10.18 27.22
C LEU A 734 -23.96 -10.54 27.63
N CYS A 735 -24.86 -10.81 26.67
CA CYS A 735 -26.25 -11.19 26.93
C CYS A 735 -26.49 -12.66 26.61
N HIS A 736 -27.00 -13.42 27.59
CA HIS A 736 -27.36 -14.82 27.37
C HIS A 736 -28.59 -14.96 26.45
N SER A 737 -28.60 -15.97 25.58
CA SER A 737 -29.68 -16.19 24.61
C SER A 737 -31.02 -16.56 25.27
N THR A 738 -30.99 -17.21 26.45
CA THR A 738 -32.22 -17.45 27.23
C THR A 738 -32.78 -16.19 27.87
N TRP A 739 -31.95 -15.18 28.21
CA TRP A 739 -32.46 -13.89 28.70
C TRP A 739 -33.19 -13.14 27.59
N LEU A 740 -32.66 -13.15 26.36
CA LEU A 740 -33.35 -12.62 25.19
C LEU A 740 -34.67 -13.38 24.96
N LYS A 741 -34.65 -14.73 24.91
CA LYS A 741 -35.88 -15.54 24.81
C LYS A 741 -36.91 -15.15 25.90
N ALA A 742 -36.48 -15.01 27.15
CA ALA A 742 -37.34 -14.65 28.27
C ALA A 742 -37.93 -13.25 28.15
N LEU A 743 -37.19 -12.28 27.60
CA LEU A 743 -37.74 -10.96 27.26
C LEU A 743 -38.86 -11.08 26.22
N ALA A 744 -38.60 -11.78 25.11
CA ALA A 744 -39.59 -11.97 24.06
C ALA A 744 -40.86 -12.64 24.58
N THR A 745 -40.76 -13.78 25.29
CA THR A 745 -41.94 -14.48 25.82
C THR A 745 -42.74 -13.62 26.82
N ASN A 746 -42.11 -12.67 27.51
CA ASN A 746 -42.76 -11.67 28.36
C ASN A 746 -43.28 -10.42 27.59
N ASN A 747 -43.44 -10.51 26.26
CA ASN A 747 -43.87 -9.44 25.36
C ASN A 747 -43.00 -8.16 25.39
N SER A 748 -41.73 -8.30 25.76
CA SER A 748 -40.72 -7.25 25.60
C SER A 748 -40.05 -7.33 24.23
N SER A 749 -39.28 -6.30 23.92
CA SER A 749 -38.58 -6.11 22.64
C SER A 749 -37.16 -5.59 22.88
N ALA A 750 -36.26 -5.90 21.95
CA ALA A 750 -34.86 -5.47 22.03
C ALA A 750 -34.36 -4.86 20.72
N PHE A 751 -33.58 -3.79 20.82
CA PHE A 751 -32.97 -3.10 19.69
C PHE A 751 -31.48 -2.94 19.88
N PHE A 752 -30.68 -3.39 18.91
CA PHE A 752 -29.22 -3.36 18.97
C PHE A 752 -28.65 -2.34 17.97
N ILE A 753 -28.32 -1.15 18.48
CA ILE A 753 -27.75 -0.04 17.71
C ILE A 753 -26.25 -0.26 17.54
N GLY A 754 -25.75 -0.12 16.31
CA GLY A 754 -24.31 -0.14 16.03
C GLY A 754 -23.70 -1.54 16.08
N THR A 755 -24.46 -2.55 15.68
CA THR A 755 -24.02 -3.95 15.65
C THR A 755 -22.94 -4.13 14.58
N PRO A 756 -21.80 -4.79 14.88
CA PRO A 756 -20.81 -5.13 13.87
C PRO A 756 -21.37 -6.18 12.90
N LYS A 757 -20.92 -6.16 11.64
CA LYS A 757 -21.37 -7.08 10.57
C LYS A 757 -20.86 -8.53 10.71
N ASP A 758 -20.62 -8.97 11.93
CA ASP A 758 -20.09 -10.30 12.24
C ASP A 758 -21.21 -11.32 12.45
N SER A 759 -20.96 -12.54 12.00
CA SER A 759 -21.86 -13.70 12.09
C SER A 759 -22.26 -14.03 13.52
N GLY A 760 -21.43 -13.69 14.51
CA GLY A 760 -21.68 -13.93 15.93
C GLY A 760 -22.99 -13.32 16.44
N PHE A 761 -23.39 -12.13 15.97
CA PHE A 761 -24.68 -11.55 16.38
C PHE A 761 -25.88 -12.32 15.80
N GLU A 762 -25.79 -12.74 14.53
CA GLU A 762 -26.87 -13.50 13.89
C GLU A 762 -26.99 -14.90 14.47
N SER A 763 -25.88 -15.56 14.82
CA SER A 763 -25.93 -16.82 15.59
C SER A 763 -26.59 -16.60 16.96
N LYS A 764 -26.19 -15.56 17.70
CA LYS A 764 -26.77 -15.27 19.02
C LYS A 764 -28.27 -14.98 18.96
N LEU A 765 -28.71 -14.27 17.93
CA LEU A 765 -30.11 -14.02 17.62
C LEU A 765 -30.83 -15.32 17.23
N ARG A 766 -30.21 -16.19 16.43
CA ARG A 766 -30.73 -17.51 16.07
C ARG A 766 -30.92 -18.41 17.29
N GLN A 767 -29.92 -18.56 18.16
CA GLN A 767 -30.02 -19.29 19.44
C GLN A 767 -31.18 -18.77 20.31
N SER A 768 -31.44 -17.46 20.29
CA SER A 768 -32.48 -16.81 21.09
C SER A 768 -33.89 -17.08 20.56
N VAL A 769 -34.05 -17.28 19.25
CA VAL A 769 -35.31 -17.70 18.60
C VAL A 769 -35.47 -19.23 18.68
N LEU A 770 -34.39 -19.97 18.44
CA LEU A 770 -34.28 -21.43 18.44
C LEU A 770 -33.78 -21.94 19.80
N SER A 771 -34.60 -21.80 20.83
CA SER A 771 -34.24 -22.26 22.18
C SER A 771 -34.23 -23.79 22.24
N ILE A 772 -33.04 -24.36 22.19
CA ILE A 772 -32.78 -25.79 22.33
C ILE A 772 -32.02 -26.01 23.66
N PRO A 773 -32.68 -26.49 24.74
CA PRO A 773 -32.07 -26.59 26.07
C PRO A 773 -31.32 -27.91 26.34
N TYR A 774 -31.51 -28.95 25.51
CA TYR A 774 -30.97 -30.30 25.76
C TYR A 774 -30.52 -30.98 24.46
N LYS A 775 -29.45 -31.78 24.55
CA LYS A 775 -28.98 -32.65 23.47
C LYS A 775 -30.07 -33.66 23.05
N CYS A 776 -30.11 -34.01 21.78
CA CYS A 776 -31.16 -34.79 21.12
C CYS A 776 -31.35 -36.17 21.80
N GLU A 777 -30.25 -36.83 22.18
CA GLU A 777 -30.23 -38.09 22.96
C GLU A 777 -30.91 -38.00 24.35
N ASN A 778 -31.00 -36.80 24.92
CA ASN A 778 -31.63 -36.55 26.22
C ASN A 778 -32.98 -35.83 26.10
N GLY A 779 -33.28 -35.20 24.96
CA GLY A 779 -34.46 -34.36 24.75
C GLY A 779 -35.76 -35.04 25.20
N LEU A 780 -36.01 -36.28 24.77
CA LEU A 780 -37.23 -37.03 25.15
C LEU A 780 -37.39 -37.23 26.67
N LYS A 781 -36.29 -37.30 27.43
CA LYS A 781 -36.30 -37.46 28.91
C LYS A 781 -36.83 -36.20 29.61
N HIS A 782 -36.76 -35.05 28.93
CA HIS A 782 -37.21 -33.75 29.42
C HIS A 782 -38.52 -33.27 28.76
N VAL A 783 -39.16 -34.10 27.93
CA VAL A 783 -40.52 -33.82 27.42
C VAL A 783 -41.54 -34.20 28.49
N GLU A 784 -42.34 -33.23 28.94
CA GLU A 784 -43.46 -33.47 29.85
C GLU A 784 -44.44 -34.49 29.23
N GLN A 785 -45.02 -35.41 30.00
CA GLN A 785 -45.93 -36.43 29.45
C GLN A 785 -47.16 -35.82 28.75
N SER A 786 -47.57 -34.62 29.16
CA SER A 786 -48.60 -33.78 28.52
C SER A 786 -48.24 -33.28 27.11
N ARG A 787 -46.96 -33.33 26.73
CA ARG A 787 -46.40 -32.87 25.44
C ARG A 787 -46.01 -34.02 24.49
N ILE A 788 -46.46 -35.24 24.77
CA ILE A 788 -46.24 -36.41 23.90
C ILE A 788 -47.51 -36.63 23.05
N PHE A 789 -47.42 -36.32 21.76
CA PHE A 789 -48.56 -36.31 20.84
C PHE A 789 -48.60 -37.55 19.95
N ALA A 790 -49.80 -38.12 19.76
CA ALA A 790 -50.01 -39.30 18.92
C ALA A 790 -50.04 -39.00 17.40
N SER A 791 -50.11 -37.72 17.00
CA SER A 791 -49.98 -37.28 15.61
C SER A 791 -49.70 -35.76 15.50
N PRO A 792 -49.25 -35.25 14.33
CA PRO A 792 -49.06 -33.81 14.07
C PRO A 792 -50.31 -32.95 14.23
N GLU A 793 -51.49 -33.51 13.94
CA GLU A 793 -52.78 -32.83 14.07
C GLU A 793 -53.04 -32.42 15.53
N LEU A 794 -52.83 -33.34 16.47
CA LEU A 794 -53.04 -33.11 17.90
C LEU A 794 -52.04 -32.09 18.48
N PHE A 795 -50.80 -32.09 18.00
CA PHE A 795 -49.80 -31.08 18.37
C PHE A 795 -50.22 -29.68 17.89
N VAL A 796 -50.66 -29.55 16.64
CA VAL A 796 -51.15 -28.27 16.11
C VAL A 796 -52.41 -27.81 16.82
N GLU A 797 -53.32 -28.71 17.17
CA GLU A 797 -54.50 -28.38 17.99
C GLU A 797 -54.11 -27.90 19.39
N ALA A 798 -53.16 -28.54 20.08
CA ALA A 798 -52.67 -28.09 21.37
C ALA A 798 -52.06 -26.68 21.32
N VAL A 799 -51.17 -26.40 20.34
CA VAL A 799 -50.59 -25.06 20.14
C VAL A 799 -51.68 -24.02 19.82
N ILE A 800 -52.74 -24.42 19.11
CA ILE A 800 -53.92 -23.58 18.86
C ILE A 800 -54.68 -23.27 20.17
N GLN A 801 -54.92 -24.24 21.04
CA GLN A 801 -55.61 -24.00 22.31
C GLN A 801 -54.76 -23.16 23.28
N GLU A 802 -53.44 -23.40 23.36
CA GLU A 802 -52.50 -22.51 24.08
C GLU A 802 -52.57 -21.07 23.55
N ARG A 803 -52.68 -20.88 22.22
CA ARG A 803 -52.88 -19.56 21.61
C ARG A 803 -54.20 -18.91 22.02
N LYS A 804 -55.31 -19.66 22.10
CA LYS A 804 -56.61 -19.13 22.56
C LYS A 804 -56.57 -18.66 24.01
N LEU A 805 -55.91 -19.44 24.88
CA LEU A 805 -55.78 -19.13 26.30
C LEU A 805 -54.77 -18.01 26.60
N GLY A 806 -53.92 -17.66 25.63
CA GLY A 806 -52.82 -16.70 25.82
C GLY A 806 -51.64 -17.25 26.62
N VAL A 807 -51.67 -18.54 26.96
CA VAL A 807 -50.66 -19.23 27.78
C VAL A 807 -49.87 -20.16 26.87
N LEU A 808 -48.95 -19.60 26.06
CA LEU A 808 -47.98 -20.43 25.36
C LEU A 808 -46.81 -20.80 26.26
N SER A 809 -46.72 -22.09 26.51
CA SER A 809 -45.63 -22.72 27.25
C SER A 809 -44.52 -23.11 26.27
N THR A 810 -43.58 -22.18 26.02
CA THR A 810 -42.46 -22.46 25.10
C THR A 810 -41.58 -23.58 25.66
N GLY A 811 -41.59 -24.74 25.00
CA GLY A 811 -40.90 -25.93 25.47
C GLY A 811 -40.67 -26.97 24.37
N LEU A 812 -40.16 -28.12 24.78
CA LEU A 812 -39.90 -29.27 23.93
C LEU A 812 -41.09 -30.24 23.97
N SER A 813 -41.52 -30.70 22.80
CA SER A 813 -42.60 -31.67 22.60
C SER A 813 -42.11 -32.85 21.77
N ALA A 814 -42.80 -33.99 21.87
CA ALA A 814 -42.50 -35.19 21.08
C ALA A 814 -43.74 -35.68 20.30
N ILE A 815 -43.54 -36.21 19.10
CA ILE A 815 -44.60 -36.81 18.28
C ILE A 815 -44.22 -38.26 17.92
N MET A 816 -45.15 -39.17 18.21
CA MET A 816 -44.96 -40.62 18.07
C MET A 816 -45.11 -41.09 16.63
N VAL A 817 -44.03 -41.60 16.03
CA VAL A 817 -44.06 -42.23 14.69
C VAL A 817 -44.60 -43.65 14.79
N LYS A 818 -45.60 -43.98 13.96
CA LYS A 818 -46.15 -45.34 13.89
C LYS A 818 -45.19 -46.27 13.14
N GLU A 819 -44.55 -47.18 13.85
CA GLU A 819 -43.75 -48.26 13.25
C GLU A 819 -44.57 -49.04 12.21
N LYS A 820 -43.97 -49.32 11.05
CA LYS A 820 -44.47 -50.30 10.08
C LYS A 820 -43.43 -51.42 10.05
N LYS A 821 -43.81 -52.59 10.56
CA LYS A 821 -42.92 -53.58 11.19
C LYS A 821 -41.85 -54.29 10.31
N TRP A 822 -41.58 -53.88 9.06
CA TRP A 822 -41.03 -54.82 8.07
C TRP A 822 -39.91 -54.40 7.10
N TYR A 823 -39.18 -53.30 7.31
CA TYR A 823 -37.91 -53.08 6.56
C TYR A 823 -36.78 -52.50 7.43
N HIS A 824 -35.56 -53.03 7.27
CA HIS A 824 -34.37 -52.74 8.09
C HIS A 824 -33.60 -51.47 7.65
N GLY A 825 -34.29 -50.33 7.60
CA GLY A 825 -33.66 -49.03 7.34
C GLY A 825 -34.32 -47.93 8.17
N ARG A 826 -33.78 -47.67 9.38
CA ARG A 826 -34.40 -46.74 10.35
C ARG A 826 -34.22 -45.26 9.98
N HIS A 827 -32.98 -44.79 9.82
CA HIS A 827 -32.67 -43.35 9.66
C HIS A 827 -33.39 -42.65 8.48
N PRO A 828 -33.41 -43.18 7.24
CA PRO A 828 -34.03 -42.49 6.09
C PRO A 828 -35.55 -42.28 6.19
N ARG A 829 -36.20 -42.89 7.19
CA ARG A 829 -37.62 -42.71 7.48
C ARG A 829 -37.87 -41.60 8.50
N ALA A 830 -37.08 -41.53 9.57
CA ALA A 830 -37.26 -40.53 10.62
C ALA A 830 -37.05 -39.10 10.09
N GLU A 831 -35.96 -38.87 9.37
CA GLU A 831 -35.67 -37.60 8.67
C GLU A 831 -36.78 -37.21 7.68
N ARG A 832 -37.33 -38.18 6.95
CA ARG A 832 -38.44 -37.95 6.01
C ARG A 832 -39.73 -37.56 6.73
N GLU A 833 -40.06 -38.20 7.85
CA GLU A 833 -41.24 -37.83 8.64
C GLU A 833 -41.04 -36.49 9.37
N ALA A 834 -39.81 -36.16 9.81
CA ALA A 834 -39.42 -34.84 10.30
C ALA A 834 -39.56 -33.75 9.22
N THR A 835 -39.16 -34.04 7.98
CA THR A 835 -39.34 -33.14 6.81
C THR A 835 -40.82 -32.91 6.51
N MET A 836 -41.64 -33.97 6.58
CA MET A 836 -43.10 -33.89 6.41
C MET A 836 -43.74 -33.09 7.54
N LEU A 837 -43.31 -33.25 8.79
CA LEU A 837 -43.76 -32.46 9.94
C LEU A 837 -43.38 -30.99 9.82
N THR A 838 -42.13 -30.67 9.48
CA THR A 838 -41.65 -29.30 9.20
C THR A 838 -42.51 -28.63 8.12
N THR A 839 -42.80 -29.36 7.04
CA THR A 839 -43.70 -28.91 5.97
C THR A 839 -45.14 -28.76 6.46
N TYR A 840 -45.63 -29.63 7.33
CA TYR A 840 -46.98 -29.57 7.90
C TYR A 840 -47.15 -28.35 8.82
N LEU A 841 -46.17 -28.06 9.68
CA LEU A 841 -46.16 -26.91 10.59
C LEU A 841 -46.12 -25.59 9.82
N ASN A 842 -45.21 -25.43 8.85
CA ASN A 842 -45.18 -24.26 7.97
C ASN A 842 -46.50 -24.03 7.19
N ASN A 843 -47.30 -25.08 6.98
CA ASN A 843 -48.60 -24.98 6.31
C ASN A 843 -49.78 -24.73 7.25
N HIS A 844 -49.69 -25.07 8.53
CA HIS A 844 -50.78 -24.90 9.50
C HIS A 844 -50.58 -23.73 10.47
N LEU A 845 -49.33 -23.37 10.77
CA LEU A 845 -48.95 -22.32 11.72
C LEU A 845 -47.83 -21.43 11.15
N PRO A 846 -48.04 -20.74 10.00
CA PRO A 846 -46.98 -20.04 9.26
C PRO A 846 -46.33 -18.85 9.98
N ASN A 847 -46.93 -18.35 11.08
CA ASN A 847 -46.38 -17.26 11.91
C ASN A 847 -45.80 -17.74 13.26
N GLU A 848 -45.82 -19.05 13.50
CA GLU A 848 -45.05 -19.71 14.56
C GLU A 848 -43.68 -20.14 14.02
N ARG A 849 -42.70 -20.36 14.90
CA ARG A 849 -41.40 -20.95 14.53
C ARG A 849 -41.15 -22.15 15.42
N PHE A 850 -40.77 -23.27 14.80
CA PHE A 850 -40.35 -24.47 15.51
C PHE A 850 -39.00 -24.95 14.95
N VAL A 851 -38.29 -25.73 15.76
CA VAL A 851 -37.21 -26.60 15.30
C VAL A 851 -37.72 -28.03 15.36
N VAL A 852 -37.60 -28.78 14.28
CA VAL A 852 -37.88 -30.21 14.23
C VAL A 852 -36.56 -30.98 14.14
N THR A 853 -36.45 -32.08 14.88
CA THR A 853 -35.43 -33.13 14.73
C THR A 853 -36.07 -34.49 14.99
N HIS A 854 -35.29 -35.57 15.01
CA HIS A 854 -35.73 -36.89 15.45
C HIS A 854 -34.70 -37.53 16.39
N ASP A 855 -35.13 -38.42 17.29
CA ASP A 855 -34.20 -39.26 18.06
C ASP A 855 -33.84 -40.57 17.31
N ASP A 856 -32.95 -41.38 17.89
CA ASP A 856 -32.56 -42.69 17.34
C ASP A 856 -33.64 -43.78 17.51
N MET A 857 -34.64 -43.53 18.36
CA MET A 857 -35.81 -44.41 18.53
C MET A 857 -36.90 -44.12 17.48
N GLY A 858 -36.80 -43.00 16.76
CA GLY A 858 -37.72 -42.58 15.70
C GLY A 858 -38.84 -41.64 16.16
N HIS A 859 -38.80 -41.09 17.37
CA HIS A 859 -39.70 -40.01 17.78
C HIS A 859 -39.30 -38.71 17.08
N LEU A 860 -40.28 -37.90 16.70
CA LEU A 860 -40.01 -36.54 16.20
C LEU A 860 -40.02 -35.58 17.38
N LEU A 861 -38.90 -34.89 17.62
CA LEU A 861 -38.79 -33.87 18.65
C LEU A 861 -39.07 -32.50 18.02
N VAL A 862 -39.84 -31.67 18.72
CA VAL A 862 -40.24 -30.33 18.27
C VAL A 862 -39.99 -29.32 19.39
N SER A 863 -39.07 -28.38 19.21
CA SER A 863 -38.94 -27.22 20.10
C SER A 863 -39.76 -26.06 19.55
N THR A 864 -40.64 -25.47 20.37
CA THR A 864 -41.39 -24.26 20.01
C THR A 864 -40.52 -23.03 20.28
N GLY A 865 -40.11 -22.37 19.19
CA GLY A 865 -39.33 -21.14 19.20
C GLY A 865 -40.20 -19.88 19.36
N LEU A 866 -39.61 -18.71 19.12
CA LEU A 866 -40.33 -17.44 19.25
C LEU A 866 -41.27 -17.18 18.06
N PRO A 867 -42.55 -16.84 18.29
CA PRO A 867 -43.47 -16.43 17.22
C PRO A 867 -43.14 -15.05 16.65
N HIS A 868 -43.73 -14.76 15.49
CA HIS A 868 -43.70 -13.44 14.84
C HIS A 868 -44.40 -12.29 15.60
N ARG A 869 -44.74 -12.47 16.89
CA ARG A 869 -45.16 -11.38 17.79
C ARG A 869 -43.97 -10.58 18.33
N HIS A 870 -42.75 -11.12 18.32
CA HIS A 870 -41.61 -10.57 19.06
C HIS A 870 -40.56 -9.93 18.17
N SER A 871 -40.33 -8.62 18.36
CA SER A 871 -39.30 -7.85 17.65
C SER A 871 -38.00 -7.79 18.46
N PHE A 872 -37.03 -8.59 18.02
CA PHE A 872 -35.62 -8.21 18.13
C PHE A 872 -35.25 -7.52 16.82
N ARG A 873 -34.58 -6.37 16.87
CA ARG A 873 -34.06 -5.65 15.70
C ARG A 873 -32.61 -5.24 15.93
N SER A 874 -31.81 -5.11 14.88
CA SER A 874 -30.51 -4.43 14.91
C SER A 874 -30.40 -3.39 13.80
N ILE A 875 -29.41 -2.49 13.92
CA ILE A 875 -28.87 -1.71 12.80
C ILE A 875 -27.34 -1.79 12.82
N ASP A 876 -26.72 -1.81 11.63
CA ASP A 876 -25.27 -1.87 11.43
C ASP A 876 -24.54 -0.65 12.03
N SER A 877 -23.29 -0.88 12.45
CA SER A 877 -22.33 0.15 12.89
C SER A 877 -22.08 1.28 11.87
N GLU A 878 -22.12 1.00 10.56
CA GLU A 878 -21.95 2.03 9.51
C GLU A 878 -23.14 3.01 9.39
N ILE A 879 -24.31 2.62 9.90
CA ILE A 879 -25.57 3.38 9.79
C ILE A 879 -25.91 4.07 11.12
N ALA A 880 -25.33 3.62 12.23
CA ALA A 880 -25.63 4.13 13.56
C ALA A 880 -25.20 5.60 13.75
N LEU A 881 -26.16 6.42 14.20
CA LEU A 881 -25.95 7.70 14.88
C LEU A 881 -24.99 8.71 14.20
N GLN A 882 -24.97 8.77 12.86
CA GLN A 882 -24.22 9.82 12.17
C GLN A 882 -24.73 11.21 12.60
N PRO A 883 -23.88 12.08 13.20
CA PRO A 883 -24.32 13.37 13.71
C PRO A 883 -24.74 14.28 12.56
N VAL A 884 -25.95 14.82 12.63
CA VAL A 884 -26.51 15.70 11.59
C VAL A 884 -25.70 17.00 11.50
N THR A 885 -24.77 17.04 10.53
CA THR A 885 -24.04 18.18 9.95
C THR A 885 -23.71 19.37 10.87
N HIS A 886 -22.40 19.68 11.00
CA HIS A 886 -21.72 20.68 11.86
C HIS A 886 -22.35 22.07 12.12
N THR A 887 -23.45 22.48 11.50
CA THR A 887 -24.00 23.85 11.55
C THR A 887 -24.65 24.25 12.87
N ASN A 888 -24.91 23.34 13.81
CA ASN A 888 -25.29 23.70 15.18
C ASN A 888 -24.81 22.65 16.22
N PRO A 889 -23.74 22.91 16.99
CA PRO A 889 -23.14 21.94 17.90
C PRO A 889 -23.93 21.70 19.20
N THR A 890 -25.07 22.38 19.41
CA THR A 890 -25.77 22.43 20.72
C THR A 890 -26.91 21.42 20.89
N LEU A 891 -27.31 20.68 19.86
CA LEU A 891 -28.27 19.57 20.01
C LEU A 891 -27.79 18.30 19.29
N GLY A 892 -27.50 17.26 20.08
CA GLY A 892 -27.39 15.89 19.57
C GLY A 892 -28.74 15.43 19.04
N ARG A 893 -28.96 15.55 17.72
CA ARG A 893 -30.20 15.08 17.08
C ARG A 893 -30.00 13.71 16.49
N LEU A 894 -30.69 12.71 17.06
CA LEU A 894 -30.94 11.45 16.34
C LEU A 894 -31.45 11.75 14.93
N ASP A 895 -30.95 11.01 13.95
CA ASP A 895 -31.47 10.98 12.60
C ASP A 895 -32.92 10.41 12.58
N ARG A 896 -33.58 10.47 11.42
CA ARG A 896 -34.97 10.02 11.29
C ARG A 896 -35.12 8.49 11.32
N TYR A 897 -34.09 7.76 10.90
CA TYR A 897 -34.10 6.31 10.83
C TYR A 897 -33.89 5.66 12.20
N SER A 898 -32.92 6.13 13.00
CA SER A 898 -32.76 5.72 14.40
C SER A 898 -34.02 6.00 15.21
N LYS A 899 -34.67 7.17 15.00
CA LYS A 899 -35.98 7.49 15.59
C LYS A 899 -37.07 6.51 15.17
N PHE A 900 -37.14 6.17 13.89
CA PHE A 900 -38.09 5.18 13.38
C PHE A 900 -37.86 3.79 13.96
N MET A 901 -36.60 3.35 14.09
CA MET A 901 -36.26 2.04 14.65
C MET A 901 -36.52 1.95 16.15
N ILE A 902 -36.26 3.02 16.92
CA ILE A 902 -36.66 3.12 18.33
C ILE A 902 -38.20 2.99 18.44
N ILE A 903 -38.96 3.68 17.58
CA ILE A 903 -40.43 3.53 17.53
C ILE A 903 -40.83 2.10 17.17
N ALA A 904 -40.27 1.52 16.11
CA ALA A 904 -40.57 0.17 15.64
C ALA A 904 -40.16 -0.93 16.65
N THR A 905 -39.34 -0.59 17.63
CA THR A 905 -38.98 -1.46 18.77
C THR A 905 -40.04 -1.47 19.84
N ILE A 906 -40.80 -0.38 20.06
CA ILE A 906 -41.87 -0.34 21.08
C ILE A 906 -42.81 -1.55 20.84
N PRO A 907 -43.15 -2.34 21.89
CA PRO A 907 -43.98 -3.55 21.74
C PRO A 907 -45.28 -3.27 20.95
N PHE A 908 -45.66 -4.19 20.07
CA PHE A 908 -46.70 -3.93 19.05
C PHE A 908 -48.01 -3.40 19.66
N HIS A 909 -48.53 -4.05 20.70
CA HIS A 909 -49.73 -3.61 21.41
C HIS A 909 -49.59 -2.25 22.11
N LYS A 910 -48.37 -1.83 22.48
CA LYS A 910 -48.10 -0.48 23.00
C LYS A 910 -48.12 0.57 21.87
N ARG A 911 -47.57 0.27 20.69
CA ARG A 911 -47.73 1.14 19.50
C ARG A 911 -49.20 1.31 19.10
N VAL A 912 -49.96 0.21 19.12
CA VAL A 912 -51.43 0.22 18.93
C VAL A 912 -52.11 1.12 19.98
N ASP A 913 -51.78 0.95 21.26
CA ASP A 913 -52.35 1.74 22.36
C ASP A 913 -52.00 3.24 22.27
N MET A 914 -50.75 3.60 21.93
CA MET A 914 -50.32 4.98 21.69
C MET A 914 -51.10 5.64 20.55
N MET A 915 -51.40 4.89 19.48
CA MET A 915 -52.17 5.37 18.34
C MET A 915 -53.66 5.54 18.64
N TRP A 916 -54.29 4.54 19.27
CA TRP A 916 -55.71 4.60 19.69
C TRP A 916 -56.00 5.69 20.73
N ARG A 917 -54.98 6.16 21.45
CA ARG A 917 -55.07 7.28 22.42
C ARG A 917 -54.55 8.61 21.90
N GLY A 918 -53.89 8.66 20.74
CA GLY A 918 -53.32 9.90 20.17
C GLY A 918 -52.20 10.54 21.00
N VAL A 919 -51.39 9.76 21.73
CA VAL A 919 -50.42 10.28 22.74
C VAL A 919 -49.20 10.99 22.10
N THR A 920 -49.00 10.84 20.79
CA THR A 920 -47.81 11.25 20.06
C THR A 920 -47.63 12.77 19.99
N ALA A 921 -46.44 13.26 20.38
CA ALA A 921 -46.15 14.70 20.40
C ALA A 921 -46.00 15.35 19.00
N SER A 922 -45.86 14.57 17.92
CA SER A 922 -45.79 15.09 16.54
C SER A 922 -46.46 14.18 15.51
N THR A 923 -46.82 14.77 14.37
CA THR A 923 -47.32 14.06 13.18
C THR A 923 -46.32 13.03 12.65
N SER A 924 -45.03 13.36 12.66
CA SER A 924 -43.95 12.46 12.21
C SER A 924 -43.78 11.22 13.11
N VAL A 925 -43.96 11.36 14.44
CA VAL A 925 -44.01 10.21 15.35
C VAL A 925 -45.25 9.36 15.08
N SER A 926 -46.41 9.98 14.87
CA SER A 926 -47.65 9.27 14.52
C SER A 926 -47.51 8.46 13.21
N GLN A 927 -46.92 9.05 12.17
CA GLN A 927 -46.60 8.39 10.90
C GLN A 927 -45.58 7.24 11.09
N ALA A 928 -44.55 7.42 11.91
CA ALA A 928 -43.59 6.35 12.21
C ALA A 928 -44.23 5.18 12.97
N ILE A 929 -45.16 5.43 13.90
CA ILE A 929 -45.95 4.37 14.54
C ILE A 929 -46.85 3.67 13.49
N GLN A 930 -47.49 4.42 12.58
CA GLN A 930 -48.31 3.86 11.50
C GLN A 930 -47.49 2.93 10.59
N LEU A 931 -46.41 3.44 9.98
CA LEU A 931 -45.59 2.65 9.05
C LEU A 931 -44.91 1.45 9.74
N SER A 932 -44.43 1.58 10.98
CA SER A 932 -43.85 0.44 11.70
C SER A 932 -44.88 -0.64 12.05
N ILE A 933 -46.13 -0.29 12.36
CA ILE A 933 -47.21 -1.28 12.51
C ILE A 933 -47.50 -1.98 11.17
N LEU A 934 -47.51 -1.21 10.06
CA LEU A 934 -47.76 -1.77 8.73
C LEU A 934 -46.67 -2.76 8.28
N LEU A 935 -45.39 -2.47 8.54
CA LEU A 935 -44.27 -3.38 8.21
C LEU A 935 -44.32 -4.69 9.01
N ASP A 936 -44.79 -4.61 10.26
CA ASP A 936 -44.97 -5.76 11.13
C ASP A 936 -46.19 -6.61 10.68
N LEU A 937 -47.27 -5.96 10.22
CA LEU A 937 -48.43 -6.62 9.60
C LEU A 937 -48.08 -7.27 8.25
N GLN A 938 -47.26 -6.62 7.42
CA GLN A 938 -46.79 -7.15 6.14
C GLN A 938 -46.06 -8.49 6.33
N GLY A 939 -45.11 -8.57 7.26
CA GLY A 939 -44.40 -9.83 7.54
C GLY A 939 -45.33 -10.98 7.94
N GLN A 940 -46.39 -10.71 8.70
CA GLN A 940 -47.39 -11.75 9.05
C GLN A 940 -48.28 -12.16 7.87
N ILE A 941 -48.58 -11.23 6.96
CA ILE A 941 -49.36 -11.46 5.73
C ILE A 941 -48.55 -12.25 4.69
N ASP A 942 -47.29 -11.92 4.49
CA ASP A 942 -46.43 -12.58 3.51
C ASP A 942 -46.17 -14.05 3.88
N ASN A 943 -45.93 -14.32 5.17
CA ASN A 943 -45.87 -15.70 5.70
C ASN A 943 -47.17 -16.48 5.43
N LEU A 944 -48.32 -15.86 5.66
CA LEU A 944 -49.61 -16.49 5.40
C LEU A 944 -49.81 -16.75 3.89
N GLN A 945 -49.47 -15.79 3.03
CA GLN A 945 -49.48 -15.93 1.57
C GLN A 945 -48.58 -17.07 1.07
N ASN A 946 -47.41 -17.24 1.69
CA ASN A 946 -46.46 -18.30 1.36
C ASN A 946 -46.95 -19.71 1.75
N SER A 947 -47.82 -19.82 2.76
CA SER A 947 -48.41 -21.10 3.19
C SER A 947 -49.25 -21.77 2.08
N ARG A 948 -49.27 -23.11 2.05
CA ARG A 948 -49.94 -23.92 1.02
C ARG A 948 -51.32 -24.43 1.46
N SER A 949 -51.70 -24.28 2.73
CA SER A 949 -52.95 -24.85 3.27
C SER A 949 -54.19 -23.99 2.96
N LYS A 950 -54.98 -24.41 1.96
CA LYS A 950 -56.29 -23.81 1.60
C LYS A 950 -57.41 -24.05 2.65
N LYS A 951 -57.05 -24.37 3.90
CA LYS A 951 -57.97 -24.63 5.02
C LYS A 951 -57.88 -23.61 6.16
N LEU A 952 -56.78 -22.87 6.31
CA LEU A 952 -56.53 -21.96 7.44
C LEU A 952 -57.68 -20.98 7.72
N LEU A 953 -58.21 -20.36 6.66
CA LEU A 953 -59.23 -19.31 6.76
C LEU A 953 -60.62 -19.82 6.39
N ARG A 954 -61.01 -20.98 6.93
CA ARG A 954 -62.35 -21.56 6.76
C ARG A 954 -63.18 -21.37 8.03
N ILE A 955 -63.88 -20.25 8.09
CA ILE A 955 -64.99 -20.04 9.05
C ILE A 955 -66.29 -20.68 8.53
N ALA A 956 -67.20 -21.01 9.44
CA ALA A 956 -68.63 -21.02 9.11
C ALA A 956 -69.07 -19.60 8.67
N ARG A 957 -70.16 -19.46 7.91
CA ARG A 957 -70.65 -18.13 7.57
C ARG A 957 -71.12 -17.41 8.83
N ASP A 958 -70.69 -16.16 8.97
CA ASP A 958 -71.12 -15.20 9.98
C ASP A 958 -70.75 -15.54 11.44
N ASP A 959 -69.88 -16.53 11.67
CA ASP A 959 -69.32 -16.81 13.01
C ASP A 959 -68.18 -15.84 13.36
N VAL A 960 -68.44 -14.99 14.35
CA VAL A 960 -67.52 -13.95 14.85
C VAL A 960 -66.46 -14.51 15.80
N GLU A 961 -66.75 -15.58 16.53
CA GLU A 961 -65.83 -16.15 17.52
C GLU A 961 -64.77 -17.04 16.86
N ASP A 962 -65.19 -17.85 15.87
CA ASP A 962 -64.28 -18.58 14.98
C ASP A 962 -63.40 -17.61 14.17
N ALA A 963 -63.99 -16.53 13.64
CA ALA A 963 -63.24 -15.49 12.93
C ALA A 963 -62.18 -14.83 13.83
N ASN A 964 -62.56 -14.45 15.06
CA ASN A 964 -61.64 -13.84 16.02
C ASN A 964 -60.54 -14.83 16.45
N THR A 965 -60.89 -16.10 16.65
CA THR A 965 -59.97 -17.20 16.93
C THR A 965 -58.93 -17.36 15.82
N ILE A 966 -59.37 -17.50 14.57
CA ILE A 966 -58.51 -17.67 13.39
C ILE A 966 -57.52 -16.52 13.21
N VAL A 967 -57.96 -15.28 13.42
CA VAL A 967 -57.06 -14.11 13.36
C VAL A 967 -56.08 -14.09 14.54
N THR A 968 -56.52 -14.45 15.76
CA THR A 968 -55.67 -14.51 16.96
C THR A 968 -54.53 -15.52 16.82
N ILE A 969 -54.79 -16.65 16.16
CA ILE A 969 -53.80 -17.70 15.87
C ILE A 969 -52.91 -17.31 14.69
N HIS A 970 -53.49 -16.99 13.53
CA HIS A 970 -52.75 -16.95 12.27
C HIS A 970 -52.24 -15.56 11.86
N ILE A 971 -52.85 -14.47 12.31
CA ILE A 971 -52.38 -13.09 12.07
C ILE A 971 -52.46 -12.26 13.36
N PRO A 972 -51.69 -12.64 14.40
CA PRO A 972 -51.85 -12.12 15.76
C PRO A 972 -51.82 -10.58 15.90
N PHE A 973 -51.09 -9.85 15.06
CA PHE A 973 -51.07 -8.38 15.09
C PHE A 973 -52.40 -7.75 14.63
N VAL A 974 -53.13 -8.40 13.72
CA VAL A 974 -54.49 -7.96 13.35
C VAL A 974 -55.46 -8.21 14.51
N ALA A 975 -55.30 -9.31 15.24
CA ALA A 975 -56.09 -9.58 16.45
C ALA A 975 -55.84 -8.54 17.55
N ASP A 976 -54.59 -8.15 17.80
CA ASP A 976 -54.25 -7.12 18.79
C ASP A 976 -54.88 -5.77 18.42
N LEU A 977 -54.91 -5.41 17.13
CA LEU A 977 -55.53 -4.18 16.62
C LEU A 977 -57.07 -4.21 16.75
N LEU A 978 -57.70 -5.34 16.41
CA LEU A 978 -59.17 -5.53 16.43
C LEU A 978 -59.74 -5.83 17.83
N ASN A 979 -58.92 -6.24 18.80
CA ASN A 979 -59.33 -6.52 20.18
C ASN A 979 -58.93 -5.45 21.19
N HIS A 980 -58.24 -4.38 20.76
CA HIS A 980 -57.91 -3.23 21.60
C HIS A 980 -59.15 -2.68 22.31
N GLY A 981 -59.00 -2.16 23.53
CA GLY A 981 -60.10 -1.68 24.35
C GLY A 981 -60.95 -0.62 23.65
N ASN A 982 -60.32 0.34 22.96
CA ASN A 982 -61.02 1.42 22.27
C ASN A 982 -61.79 0.92 21.04
N ALA A 983 -61.38 -0.18 20.41
CA ALA A 983 -62.12 -0.81 19.32
C ALA A 983 -63.45 -1.46 19.77
N LYS A 984 -63.64 -1.65 21.08
CA LYS A 984 -64.87 -2.20 21.69
C LYS A 984 -65.81 -1.09 22.17
N VAL A 985 -65.37 0.18 22.15
CA VAL A 985 -66.14 1.37 22.54
C VAL A 985 -66.71 2.04 21.29
N SER A 986 -67.83 2.75 21.41
CA SER A 986 -68.51 3.45 20.29
C SER A 986 -67.79 4.73 19.81
N ALA A 987 -66.47 4.83 19.97
CA ALA A 987 -65.67 5.97 19.52
C ALA A 987 -65.13 5.70 18.10
N LEU A 988 -65.13 6.74 17.24
CA LEU A 988 -64.55 6.62 15.90
C LEU A 988 -63.02 6.41 15.97
N PRO A 989 -62.46 5.43 15.23
CA PRO A 989 -61.02 5.18 15.23
C PRO A 989 -60.20 6.38 14.71
N PRO A 990 -59.01 6.66 15.28
CA PRO A 990 -58.11 7.69 14.75
C PRO A 990 -57.71 7.43 13.29
N LEU A 991 -57.46 8.50 12.51
CA LEU A 991 -57.19 8.40 11.08
C LEU A 991 -56.07 7.42 10.71
N ALA A 992 -55.00 7.34 11.51
CA ALA A 992 -53.91 6.38 11.29
C ALA A 992 -54.37 4.90 11.44
N VAL A 993 -55.33 4.63 12.34
CA VAL A 993 -55.96 3.31 12.49
C VAL A 993 -56.87 3.01 11.29
N ILE A 994 -57.59 4.03 10.78
CA ILE A 994 -58.41 3.90 9.56
C ILE A 994 -57.51 3.53 8.36
N HIS A 995 -56.38 4.23 8.17
CA HIS A 995 -55.40 3.89 7.13
C HIS A 995 -54.87 2.46 7.26
N ILE A 996 -54.60 1.98 8.48
CA ILE A 996 -54.16 0.60 8.70
C ILE A 996 -55.24 -0.41 8.30
N PHE A 997 -56.51 -0.16 8.62
CA PHE A 997 -57.60 -1.03 8.17
C PHE A 997 -57.79 -1.00 6.63
N GLN A 998 -57.60 0.15 5.99
CA GLN A 998 -57.66 0.26 4.51
C GLN A 998 -56.52 -0.54 3.85
N TRP A 999 -55.29 -0.33 4.30
CA TRP A 999 -54.10 -1.07 3.84
C TRP A 999 -54.27 -2.57 4.08
N LEU A 1000 -54.77 -2.97 5.26
CA LEU A 1000 -54.96 -4.37 5.63
C LEU A 1000 -55.98 -5.07 4.70
N LEU A 1001 -57.08 -4.40 4.36
CA LEU A 1001 -58.06 -4.91 3.40
C LEU A 1001 -57.50 -4.95 1.96
N ALA A 1002 -56.69 -3.96 1.56
CA ALA A 1002 -56.00 -3.94 0.27
C ALA A 1002 -55.00 -5.10 0.14
N SER A 1003 -54.20 -5.36 1.18
CA SER A 1003 -53.30 -6.51 1.29
C SER A 1003 -54.08 -7.83 1.27
N ALA A 1004 -55.15 -7.96 2.05
CA ALA A 1004 -55.98 -9.16 2.10
C ALA A 1004 -56.59 -9.53 0.73
N ARG A 1005 -57.01 -8.53 -0.06
CA ARG A 1005 -57.50 -8.70 -1.44
C ARG A 1005 -56.47 -9.33 -2.38
N ARG A 1006 -55.18 -9.04 -2.19
CA ARG A 1006 -54.10 -9.55 -3.04
C ARG A 1006 -53.78 -11.04 -2.80
N ILE A 1007 -54.12 -11.59 -1.63
CA ILE A 1007 -53.75 -12.96 -1.25
C ILE A 1007 -54.59 -14.02 -1.99
N GLN A 1008 -54.19 -14.35 -3.22
CA GLN A 1008 -54.93 -15.25 -4.12
C GLN A 1008 -55.28 -16.62 -3.53
N ARG A 1009 -54.47 -17.14 -2.59
CA ARG A 1009 -54.65 -18.43 -1.91
C ARG A 1009 -55.67 -18.39 -0.76
N HIS A 1010 -55.81 -17.24 -0.09
CA HIS A 1010 -56.51 -17.07 1.18
C HIS A 1010 -57.63 -16.03 1.09
N ARG A 1011 -58.39 -16.06 0.00
CA ARG A 1011 -59.42 -15.07 -0.39
C ARG A 1011 -60.49 -14.79 0.66
N ASN A 1012 -60.65 -15.66 1.67
CA ASN A 1012 -61.54 -15.44 2.80
C ASN A 1012 -61.02 -14.39 3.80
N LEU A 1013 -59.74 -14.00 3.75
CA LEU A 1013 -59.15 -13.10 4.74
C LEU A 1013 -59.87 -11.75 4.79
N GLU A 1014 -60.16 -11.16 3.64
CA GLU A 1014 -60.91 -9.90 3.56
C GLU A 1014 -62.28 -10.04 4.24
N ASN A 1015 -63.01 -11.12 3.95
CA ASN A 1015 -64.33 -11.38 4.54
C ASN A 1015 -64.26 -11.57 6.06
N ILE A 1016 -63.22 -12.23 6.58
CA ILE A 1016 -62.97 -12.42 8.02
C ILE A 1016 -62.70 -11.06 8.69
N ILE A 1017 -61.86 -10.22 8.09
CA ILE A 1017 -61.57 -8.87 8.61
C ILE A 1017 -62.82 -7.99 8.56
N ILE A 1018 -63.60 -8.02 7.47
CA ILE A 1018 -64.86 -7.28 7.35
C ILE A 1018 -65.88 -7.76 8.39
N LEU A 1019 -66.01 -9.07 8.63
CA LEU A 1019 -66.90 -9.62 9.66
C LEU A 1019 -66.53 -9.09 11.06
N LEU A 1020 -65.23 -9.11 11.40
CA LEU A 1020 -64.73 -8.58 12.68
C LEU A 1020 -64.85 -7.05 12.78
N LEU A 1021 -64.69 -6.30 11.67
CA LEU A 1021 -64.91 -4.85 11.65
C LEU A 1021 -66.40 -4.48 11.78
N ARG A 1022 -67.33 -5.35 11.35
CA ARG A 1022 -68.78 -5.20 11.58
C ARG A 1022 -69.17 -5.49 13.02
N SER A 1023 -68.53 -6.45 13.69
CA SER A 1023 -68.83 -6.85 15.08
C SER A 1023 -68.22 -5.93 16.15
N ARG A 1024 -67.88 -4.68 15.82
CA ARG A 1024 -67.20 -3.72 16.69
C ARG A 1024 -67.83 -2.33 16.57
N PRO A 1025 -68.30 -1.70 17.67
CA PRO A 1025 -69.01 -0.41 17.62
C PRO A 1025 -68.22 0.73 16.97
N SER A 1026 -66.89 0.77 17.14
CA SER A 1026 -66.03 1.80 16.55
C SER A 1026 -65.96 1.75 15.01
N THR A 1027 -65.92 0.55 14.43
CA THR A 1027 -65.55 0.35 13.01
C THR A 1027 -66.73 0.08 12.10
N ILE A 1028 -67.92 -0.25 12.65
CA ILE A 1028 -69.11 -0.53 11.83
C ILE A 1028 -69.51 0.66 10.93
N GLN A 1029 -69.29 1.90 11.40
CA GLN A 1029 -69.56 3.12 10.61
C GLN A 1029 -68.54 3.34 9.48
N LEU A 1030 -67.29 2.89 9.64
CA LEU A 1030 -66.26 3.03 8.60
C LEU A 1030 -66.61 2.22 7.35
N LEU A 1031 -67.17 1.01 7.52
CA LEU A 1031 -67.56 0.13 6.41
C LEU A 1031 -68.72 0.67 5.57
N ALA A 1032 -69.42 1.71 6.04
CA ALA A 1032 -70.46 2.43 5.31
C ALA A 1032 -69.94 3.73 4.65
N SER A 1033 -68.70 4.16 4.92
CA SER A 1033 -68.11 5.37 4.35
C SER A 1033 -67.59 5.12 2.92
N PRO A 1034 -68.00 5.93 1.93
CA PRO A 1034 -67.42 5.88 0.58
C PRO A 1034 -65.91 6.15 0.58
N ASP A 1035 -65.44 7.09 1.42
CA ASP A 1035 -64.03 7.46 1.53
C ASP A 1035 -63.20 6.29 2.08
N PHE A 1036 -63.78 5.52 3.02
CA PHE A 1036 -63.15 4.30 3.51
C PHE A 1036 -62.96 3.31 2.36
N THR A 1037 -64.00 3.03 1.57
CA THR A 1037 -63.92 2.03 0.48
C THR A 1037 -63.03 2.49 -0.68
N ALA A 1038 -63.02 3.78 -1.00
CA ALA A 1038 -62.12 4.38 -1.99
C ALA A 1038 -60.64 4.28 -1.54
N GLY A 1039 -60.35 4.51 -0.26
CA GLY A 1039 -58.99 4.34 0.25
C GLY A 1039 -58.47 2.90 0.22
N ILE A 1040 -59.34 1.87 0.14
CA ILE A 1040 -58.88 0.48 -0.07
C ILE A 1040 -58.38 0.27 -1.51
N SER A 1041 -58.93 0.98 -2.51
CA SER A 1041 -58.48 0.82 -3.91
C SER A 1041 -57.26 1.67 -4.26
N THR A 1042 -56.98 2.75 -3.51
CA THR A 1042 -55.80 3.60 -3.71
C THR A 1042 -54.58 3.17 -2.89
N ASN A 1043 -54.77 2.38 -1.82
CA ASN A 1043 -53.65 1.82 -1.05
C ASN A 1043 -52.90 0.75 -1.86
N ASP A 1044 -51.57 0.91 -1.93
CA ASP A 1044 -50.67 0.04 -2.67
C ASP A 1044 -49.62 -0.56 -1.70
N PRO A 1045 -49.87 -1.76 -1.15
CA PRO A 1045 -49.02 -2.39 -0.15
C PRO A 1045 -47.52 -2.46 -0.50
N ASP A 1046 -47.18 -2.57 -1.79
CA ASP A 1046 -45.79 -2.71 -2.23
C ASP A 1046 -44.97 -1.44 -1.97
N LYS A 1047 -45.62 -0.26 -1.93
CA LYS A 1047 -44.99 1.05 -1.68
C LYS A 1047 -44.68 1.33 -0.20
N LEU A 1048 -44.96 0.40 0.70
CA LEU A 1048 -44.79 0.63 2.14
C LEU A 1048 -43.31 0.87 2.52
N LEU A 1049 -42.38 0.21 1.83
CA LEU A 1049 -40.95 0.46 1.99
C LEU A 1049 -40.52 1.82 1.41
N ASP A 1050 -41.12 2.26 0.30
CA ASP A 1050 -40.86 3.59 -0.28
C ASP A 1050 -41.35 4.71 0.67
N GLN A 1051 -42.55 4.57 1.23
CA GLN A 1051 -43.08 5.49 2.26
C GLN A 1051 -42.20 5.53 3.51
N THR A 1052 -41.62 4.37 3.89
CA THR A 1052 -40.66 4.30 5.00
C THR A 1052 -39.35 4.99 4.62
N SER A 1053 -38.86 4.82 3.40
CA SER A 1053 -37.68 5.48 2.84
C SER A 1053 -37.84 7.01 2.80
N GLU A 1054 -39.00 7.50 2.38
CA GLU A 1054 -39.36 8.92 2.37
C GLU A 1054 -39.42 9.51 3.78
N LEU A 1055 -40.14 8.87 4.73
CA LEU A 1055 -40.26 9.37 6.10
C LEU A 1055 -38.90 9.43 6.81
N THR A 1056 -38.10 8.37 6.66
CA THR A 1056 -36.77 8.23 7.28
C THR A 1056 -35.66 8.95 6.50
N GLN A 1057 -35.95 9.48 5.30
CA GLN A 1057 -34.96 10.02 4.35
C GLN A 1057 -33.79 9.07 4.08
N THR A 1058 -34.02 7.76 4.19
CA THR A 1058 -32.98 6.71 4.12
C THR A 1058 -33.21 5.84 2.88
N PRO A 1059 -32.25 5.71 1.96
CA PRO A 1059 -32.40 4.92 0.74
C PRO A 1059 -32.91 3.50 0.97
N LEU A 1060 -33.79 3.01 0.11
CA LEU A 1060 -34.42 1.69 0.20
C LEU A 1060 -33.43 0.55 0.45
N PHE A 1061 -32.27 0.56 -0.22
CA PHE A 1061 -31.25 -0.47 -0.03
C PHE A 1061 -30.58 -0.43 1.36
N ILE A 1062 -30.55 0.72 2.02
CA ILE A 1062 -30.04 0.87 3.40
C ILE A 1062 -31.09 0.38 4.39
N LEU A 1063 -32.38 0.67 4.16
CA LEU A 1063 -33.47 0.10 4.96
C LEU A 1063 -33.52 -1.44 4.89
N GLN A 1064 -33.24 -2.02 3.72
CA GLN A 1064 -33.27 -3.46 3.50
C GLN A 1064 -32.00 -4.18 3.98
N LYS A 1065 -30.82 -3.57 3.80
CA LYS A 1065 -29.54 -4.19 4.17
C LYS A 1065 -29.17 -3.95 5.64
N GLY A 1066 -29.52 -2.78 6.18
CA GLY A 1066 -29.15 -2.33 7.52
C GLY A 1066 -30.16 -2.70 8.61
N GLN A 1067 -30.87 -3.81 8.45
CA GLN A 1067 -31.78 -4.38 9.45
C GLN A 1067 -31.64 -5.90 9.45
N THR A 1068 -31.23 -6.46 10.58
CA THR A 1068 -31.50 -7.86 10.91
C THR A 1068 -32.55 -7.89 12.01
N SER A 1069 -33.58 -8.72 11.87
CA SER A 1069 -34.56 -8.97 12.93
C SER A 1069 -34.80 -10.47 13.16
N SER A 1070 -35.42 -10.79 14.29
CA SER A 1070 -35.74 -12.18 14.70
C SER A 1070 -36.44 -13.02 13.62
N ARG A 1071 -37.27 -12.38 12.79
CA ARG A 1071 -37.96 -13.04 11.66
C ARG A 1071 -37.07 -13.29 10.43
N ASP A 1072 -36.02 -12.49 10.24
CA ASP A 1072 -35.17 -12.57 9.04
C ASP A 1072 -34.11 -13.67 9.20
N VAL A 1073 -33.60 -13.84 10.44
CA VAL A 1073 -32.68 -14.94 10.82
C VAL A 1073 -33.38 -16.31 10.85
N VAL A 1074 -34.67 -16.35 11.24
CA VAL A 1074 -35.47 -17.59 11.25
C VAL A 1074 -36.78 -17.39 10.47
N PRO A 1075 -36.72 -17.41 9.12
CA PRO A 1075 -37.86 -17.03 8.27
C PRO A 1075 -38.95 -18.09 8.17
N GLN A 1076 -38.74 -19.32 8.67
CA GLN A 1076 -39.74 -20.40 8.67
C GLN A 1076 -39.42 -21.46 9.74
N THR A 1077 -40.29 -22.45 9.91
CA THR A 1077 -39.98 -23.68 10.70
C THR A 1077 -38.78 -24.39 10.07
N GLU A 1078 -37.80 -24.75 10.88
CA GLU A 1078 -36.54 -25.38 10.46
C GLU A 1078 -36.49 -26.87 10.83
N LEU A 1079 -35.83 -27.66 9.99
CA LEU A 1079 -35.43 -29.03 10.24
C LEU A 1079 -33.93 -29.05 10.53
N LEU A 1080 -33.52 -29.62 11.66
CA LEU A 1080 -32.13 -29.91 11.97
C LEU A 1080 -31.92 -31.43 11.99
N SER A 1081 -30.74 -31.87 11.58
CA SER A 1081 -30.26 -33.21 11.94
C SER A 1081 -29.81 -33.25 13.41
N PRO A 1082 -29.79 -34.42 14.07
CA PRO A 1082 -29.37 -34.52 15.48
C PRO A 1082 -27.98 -33.91 15.77
N PRO A 1083 -26.93 -34.07 14.93
CA PRO A 1083 -25.64 -33.40 15.16
C PRO A 1083 -25.70 -31.87 15.07
N GLN A 1084 -26.60 -31.30 14.25
CA GLN A 1084 -26.79 -29.84 14.18
C GLN A 1084 -27.55 -29.30 15.39
N TRP A 1085 -28.54 -30.06 15.88
CA TRP A 1085 -29.23 -29.76 17.13
C TRP A 1085 -28.26 -29.77 18.31
N ASP A 1086 -27.42 -30.81 18.41
CA ASP A 1086 -26.43 -30.95 19.48
C ASP A 1086 -25.29 -29.93 19.40
N ALA A 1087 -24.91 -29.50 18.19
CA ALA A 1087 -23.97 -28.39 18.00
C ALA A 1087 -24.52 -27.07 18.55
N ILE A 1088 -25.79 -26.74 18.31
CA ILE A 1088 -26.42 -25.53 18.87
C ILE A 1088 -26.51 -25.61 20.41
N VAL A 1089 -26.77 -26.80 20.97
CA VAL A 1089 -26.73 -26.99 22.43
C VAL A 1089 -25.34 -26.75 22.99
N ALA A 1090 -24.30 -27.32 22.37
CA ALA A 1090 -22.91 -27.12 22.78
C ALA A 1090 -22.48 -25.64 22.66
N GLU A 1091 -22.87 -24.96 21.57
CA GLU A 1091 -22.63 -23.52 21.37
C GLU A 1091 -23.30 -22.69 22.49
N ILE A 1092 -24.54 -23.01 22.88
CA ILE A 1092 -25.25 -22.35 23.98
C ILE A 1092 -24.61 -22.67 25.35
N GLU A 1093 -24.18 -23.92 25.59
CA GLU A 1093 -23.47 -24.33 26.81
C GLU A 1093 -22.12 -23.60 26.96
N GLU A 1094 -21.36 -23.49 25.87
CA GLU A 1094 -20.08 -22.77 25.82
C GLU A 1094 -20.27 -21.27 26.01
N ASP A 1095 -21.24 -20.65 25.34
CA ASP A 1095 -21.55 -19.22 25.53
C ASP A 1095 -22.09 -18.92 26.93
N ARG A 1096 -22.84 -19.85 27.55
CA ARG A 1096 -23.28 -19.71 28.94
C ARG A 1096 -22.08 -19.68 29.88
N LYS A 1097 -21.12 -20.59 29.67
CA LYS A 1097 -19.89 -20.65 30.46
C LYS A 1097 -19.02 -19.40 30.23
N ARG A 1098 -18.75 -19.02 28.98
CA ARG A 1098 -17.98 -17.82 28.63
C ARG A 1098 -18.59 -16.57 29.26
N ILE A 1099 -19.91 -16.39 29.19
CA ILE A 1099 -20.56 -15.25 29.85
C ILE A 1099 -20.39 -15.36 31.37
N ALA A 1100 -20.58 -16.52 32.00
CA ALA A 1100 -20.36 -16.66 33.44
C ALA A 1100 -18.91 -16.32 33.86
N ASP A 1101 -17.91 -16.75 33.09
CA ASP A 1101 -16.49 -16.45 33.31
C ASP A 1101 -16.18 -14.95 33.09
N ASP A 1102 -16.70 -14.34 32.00
CA ASP A 1102 -16.62 -12.90 31.71
C ASP A 1102 -17.24 -12.08 32.87
N MET A 1103 -18.46 -12.43 33.32
CA MET A 1103 -19.15 -11.76 34.45
C MET A 1103 -18.39 -11.94 35.78
N ALA A 1104 -17.80 -13.12 36.02
CA ALA A 1104 -17.05 -13.41 37.25
C ALA A 1104 -15.69 -12.68 37.28
N MET A 1105 -15.07 -12.42 36.12
CA MET A 1105 -13.94 -11.49 36.01
C MET A 1105 -14.39 -10.07 36.34
N ALA A 1106 -15.45 -9.58 35.68
CA ALA A 1106 -15.96 -8.24 35.89
C ALA A 1106 -16.42 -7.97 37.34
N LYS A 1107 -17.00 -8.95 38.03
CA LYS A 1107 -17.39 -8.84 39.44
C LYS A 1107 -16.20 -8.76 40.40
N ARG A 1108 -15.09 -9.46 40.13
CA ARG A 1108 -13.85 -9.34 40.92
C ARG A 1108 -13.24 -7.95 40.76
N GLU A 1109 -13.21 -7.46 39.53
CA GLU A 1109 -12.63 -6.18 39.15
C GLU A 1109 -13.45 -4.98 39.63
N LEU A 1110 -14.78 -5.04 39.59
CA LEU A 1110 -15.62 -4.03 40.23
C LEU A 1110 -15.54 -4.05 41.76
N GLY A 1111 -15.06 -5.16 42.35
CA GLY A 1111 -14.63 -5.20 43.75
C GLY A 1111 -13.44 -4.28 44.07
N LYS A 1112 -12.77 -3.69 43.06
CA LYS A 1112 -11.78 -2.61 43.24
C LYS A 1112 -12.44 -1.22 43.44
N MET A 1113 -13.73 -1.04 43.11
CA MET A 1113 -14.45 0.22 43.40
C MET A 1113 -14.89 0.25 44.86
N VAL A 1114 -14.70 1.38 45.53
CA VAL A 1114 -15.26 1.63 46.86
C VAL A 1114 -16.44 2.57 46.72
N MET A 1115 -17.65 2.00 46.86
CA MET A 1115 -18.86 2.77 47.07
C MET A 1115 -18.94 3.13 48.55
N GLU A 1116 -18.62 4.37 48.90
CA GLU A 1116 -19.02 4.91 50.21
C GLU A 1116 -20.56 4.90 50.27
N PRO A 1117 -21.18 4.31 51.31
CA PRO A 1117 -22.62 4.34 51.44
C PRO A 1117 -23.07 5.78 51.61
N VAL A 1118 -24.10 6.19 50.85
CA VAL A 1118 -24.67 7.54 50.95
C VAL A 1118 -25.34 7.66 52.33
N THR A 1119 -24.58 8.15 53.31
CA THR A 1119 -25.10 8.54 54.61
C THR A 1119 -26.09 9.67 54.40
N SER A 1120 -27.33 9.43 54.80
CA SER A 1120 -28.39 10.42 54.64
C SER A 1120 -28.05 11.68 55.45
N PRO A 1121 -28.32 12.89 54.93
CA PRO A 1121 -27.96 14.14 55.60
C PRO A 1121 -28.86 14.37 56.83
N THR A 1122 -28.50 13.76 57.95
CA THR A 1122 -29.20 13.92 59.23
C THR A 1122 -28.84 15.25 59.89
N ASN A 1123 -29.75 16.21 59.78
CA ASN A 1123 -29.90 17.38 60.67
C ASN A 1123 -28.71 18.36 60.76
N SER A 1124 -28.51 19.16 59.72
CA SER A 1124 -27.85 20.49 59.82
C SER A 1124 -28.85 21.64 60.01
N ALA A 1125 -30.05 21.34 60.52
CA ALA A 1125 -31.17 22.29 60.66
C ALA A 1125 -31.30 22.93 62.07
N LEU A 1126 -30.20 22.98 62.84
CA LEU A 1126 -30.23 23.40 64.25
C LEU A 1126 -29.01 24.24 64.70
N GLU A 1127 -28.36 24.95 63.76
CA GLU A 1127 -27.39 26.02 64.07
C GLU A 1127 -27.75 27.31 63.29
N LEU A 1128 -28.94 27.87 63.56
CA LEU A 1128 -29.30 29.26 63.22
C LEU A 1128 -30.60 29.69 63.96
N ALA A 1129 -30.54 29.74 65.29
CA ALA A 1129 -31.57 30.29 66.18
C ALA A 1129 -30.93 30.85 67.45
#